data_AF-A0A976DJ28-F1
#
_entry.id   AF-A0A976DJ28-F1
#
_cell.length_a   1.000
_cell.length_b   1.000
_cell.length_c   1.000
_cell.angle_alpha   90.00
_cell.angle_beta   90.00
_cell.angle_gamma   90.00
#
_symmetry.space_group_name_H-M   'P 1'
#
loop_
_entity.id
_entity.type
_entity.pdbx_description
1 polymer ?
#
loop_
_entity_poly.entity_id
_entity_poly.type
_entity_poly.pdbx_seq_one_letter_code
_entity_poly.pdbx_strand_id
1 'polypeptide(L)'
;MVENKQMNPKFDLTLVAVDCAYPALAAKALQRSAELLPAARTVLLTDVETTFDGVETIRIAPIKSRAAYSQFMLKQLSQHIKTEFALVVQWDGFVIHDDAFADEFWNYDYIGARWPHVDGEFKVGNGGFSLRSKKLLQALQDDAIEFREGENEDETICIRYRELLEEKYGIVFASERVADRFAFDVSRPVGRTLGFHGVFNFWQVMDGEELVSFARTAPEAIAEGLGFGALTRNLVDLQRTEIAREFVTRRLASLPHDVQALDLKARLNKGSGESAVAEIAIKAPSSRNDPCPCGSGKRYKECHGKAGAANVAAAAVNVDAMISEALQLHQSGNIEAAVNRYTRVLAQEPENPNALHFIGLAQYQSGQPSAALEPMWRSLTLTRTEPEFFSNYSAAAWSAGRYVEGQWAAEHALSLDANHPGALNNLGFNLRSLNQIDASIQAFDRALAIVPDFNYARWNRTFSLLAKGDYERGFADYELRLQFPQTQPSGKIPANTPIWRGEPAVGKTILLMCEQGLGDTFMFARFVPMVVTRDLIVTFVVQKSQVALMQQSFPDVRVIAIGEHEVMQFDYWAALWSLVPALGITLENLPAPKRFLRTSEADVAKWRGRLASESLSRARERVADRPGEGVVANEPTLLSHGTLTPTPLPPAGEGPRAIGLVWQGQFAGLDNQMADRSIPPRLMSKFIADMSAQHPEINWISLQHGASPLPNENIIDWTNETVEFTQMAALIDALDLVICIDTGAAHLAAALGAETWVLLREAGDWRYGITGETCAWSPTMQLFRQDSSRRWEPVFNEVAAALNERH
;
A
#
# COMPACT_ATOMS: atom_id res chain seq x y z
N MET A 1 37.10 -27.42 6.01
CA MET A 1 37.34 -25.97 5.81
C MET A 1 35.97 -25.33 5.72
N VAL A 2 35.56 -24.70 6.81
CA VAL A 2 34.28 -24.01 6.93
C VAL A 2 34.48 -22.65 6.30
N GLU A 3 33.83 -22.40 5.17
CA GLU A 3 33.80 -21.07 4.57
C GLU A 3 33.06 -20.12 5.52
N ASN A 4 33.81 -19.14 6.02
CA ASN A 4 33.28 -17.96 6.69
C ASN A 4 32.26 -17.29 5.75
N LYS A 5 30.96 -17.48 6.02
CA LYS A 5 29.92 -16.57 5.52
C LYS A 5 30.22 -15.20 6.09
N GLN A 6 30.81 -14.33 5.28
CA GLN A 6 30.84 -12.90 5.53
C GLN A 6 29.42 -12.43 5.86
N MET A 7 29.24 -11.79 7.02
CA MET A 7 28.02 -11.11 7.44
C MET A 7 27.53 -10.22 6.29
N ASN A 8 26.33 -10.50 5.79
CA ASN A 8 25.70 -9.72 4.72
C ASN A 8 25.13 -8.43 5.34
N PRO A 9 25.62 -7.22 4.97
CA PRO A 9 25.21 -5.94 5.58
C PRO A 9 23.80 -5.47 5.15
N LYS A 10 22.90 -6.39 4.80
CA LYS A 10 21.67 -6.10 4.04
C LYS A 10 20.46 -5.65 4.86
N PHE A 11 20.49 -5.79 6.18
CA PHE A 11 19.39 -5.38 7.07
C PHE A 11 19.92 -4.59 8.26
N ASP A 12 19.68 -3.28 8.27
CA ASP A 12 19.95 -2.41 9.42
C ASP A 12 18.86 -2.62 10.49
N LEU A 13 18.81 -3.86 11.00
CA LEU A 13 17.79 -4.42 11.87
C LEU A 13 18.46 -5.13 13.06
N THR A 14 17.93 -4.88 14.26
CA THR A 14 18.22 -5.69 15.45
C THR A 14 17.00 -6.57 15.75
N LEU A 15 17.15 -7.89 15.73
CA LEU A 15 16.19 -8.80 16.37
C LEU A 15 16.40 -8.70 17.88
N VAL A 16 15.37 -8.35 18.66
CA VAL A 16 15.50 -8.14 20.09
C VAL A 16 14.40 -8.82 20.89
N ALA A 17 14.77 -9.49 21.96
CA ALA A 17 13.84 -9.95 22.99
C ALA A 17 14.26 -9.41 24.35
N VAL A 18 13.28 -9.05 25.18
CA VAL A 18 13.48 -8.66 26.58
C VAL A 18 12.77 -9.70 27.44
N ASP A 19 13.51 -10.52 28.19
CA ASP A 19 12.89 -11.55 28.99
C ASP A 19 13.74 -11.95 30.21
N CYS A 20 13.21 -11.71 31.42
CA CYS A 20 13.82 -12.14 32.69
C CYS A 20 13.07 -13.34 33.31
N ALA A 21 11.94 -13.75 32.75
CA ALA A 21 11.12 -14.85 33.27
C ALA A 21 11.45 -16.18 32.57
N TYR A 22 11.58 -16.14 31.25
CA TYR A 22 11.78 -17.31 30.37
C TYR A 22 12.89 -17.07 29.31
N PRO A 23 14.11 -16.64 29.70
CA PRO A 23 15.16 -16.26 28.76
C PRO A 23 15.53 -17.36 27.76
N ALA A 24 15.44 -18.63 28.15
CA ALA A 24 15.70 -19.75 27.24
C ALA A 24 14.64 -19.89 26.12
N LEU A 25 13.36 -19.61 26.42
CA LEU A 25 12.31 -19.62 25.41
C LEU A 25 12.45 -18.42 24.47
N ALA A 26 12.74 -17.24 25.03
CA ALA A 26 13.02 -16.02 24.25
C ALA A 26 14.24 -16.18 23.32
N ALA A 27 15.31 -16.80 23.82
CA ALA A 27 16.49 -17.12 23.00
C ALA A 27 16.14 -18.06 21.83
N LYS A 28 15.30 -19.09 22.07
CA LYS A 28 14.86 -20.01 21.00
C LYS A 28 14.02 -19.29 19.94
N ALA A 29 13.14 -18.37 20.35
CA ALA A 29 12.35 -17.54 19.43
C ALA A 29 13.23 -16.62 18.57
N LEU A 30 14.27 -16.02 19.18
CA LEU A 30 15.27 -15.21 18.46
C LEU A 30 16.08 -16.04 17.47
N GLN A 31 16.53 -17.24 17.85
CA GLN A 31 17.26 -18.15 16.97
C GLN A 31 16.43 -18.51 15.73
N ARG A 32 15.18 -18.97 15.94
CA ARG A 32 14.25 -19.29 14.85
C ARG A 32 14.00 -18.08 13.95
N SER A 33 13.87 -16.90 14.54
CA SER A 33 13.68 -15.67 13.76
C SER A 33 14.91 -15.31 12.94
N ALA A 34 16.12 -15.47 13.49
CA ALA A 34 17.38 -15.15 12.81
C ALA A 34 17.71 -16.13 11.66
N GLU A 35 17.21 -17.37 11.74
CA GLU A 35 17.34 -18.36 10.65
C GLU A 35 16.55 -17.95 9.40
N LEU A 36 15.36 -17.37 9.59
CA LEU A 36 14.47 -16.95 8.51
C LEU A 36 14.75 -15.51 8.06
N LEU A 37 14.99 -14.60 9.00
CA LEU A 37 15.22 -13.18 8.75
C LEU A 37 16.61 -12.77 9.24
N PRO A 38 17.63 -12.74 8.36
CA PRO A 38 18.96 -12.30 8.73
C PRO A 38 18.95 -10.85 9.24
N ALA A 39 19.57 -10.62 10.40
CA ALA A 39 19.64 -9.30 11.03
C ALA A 39 21.09 -8.92 11.34
N ALA A 40 21.37 -7.61 11.42
CA ALA A 40 22.69 -7.13 11.80
C ALA A 40 23.06 -7.53 13.23
N ARG A 41 22.06 -7.62 14.13
CA ARG A 41 22.22 -8.09 15.51
C ARG A 41 21.02 -8.92 15.93
N THR A 42 21.26 -9.92 16.77
CA THR A 42 20.24 -10.72 17.45
C THR A 42 20.54 -10.67 18.94
N VAL A 43 19.69 -10.02 19.72
CA VAL A 43 19.98 -9.58 21.09
C VAL A 43 18.91 -10.07 22.07
N LEU A 44 19.34 -10.71 23.16
CA LEU A 44 18.51 -11.00 24.33
C LEU A 44 18.91 -10.09 25.49
N LEU A 45 17.96 -9.31 25.98
CA LEU A 45 18.10 -8.48 27.19
C LEU A 45 17.50 -9.25 28.37
N THR A 46 18.32 -9.68 29.32
CA THR A 46 17.90 -10.50 30.46
C THR A 46 18.74 -10.24 31.71
N ASP A 47 18.26 -10.60 32.90
CA ASP A 47 19.03 -10.54 34.15
C ASP A 47 19.87 -11.80 34.41
N VAL A 48 19.66 -12.84 33.60
CA VAL A 48 20.36 -14.13 33.69
C VAL A 48 21.69 -14.11 32.95
N GLU A 49 22.75 -14.55 33.63
CA GLU A 49 24.09 -14.66 33.05
C GLU A 49 24.24 -16.04 32.38
N THR A 50 23.86 -16.14 31.11
CA THR A 50 23.91 -17.38 30.31
C THR A 50 24.17 -17.05 28.85
N THR A 51 24.83 -17.97 28.13
CA THR A 51 25.11 -17.84 26.69
C THR A 51 24.15 -18.71 25.89
N PHE A 52 23.58 -18.15 24.82
CA PHE A 52 22.78 -18.88 23.85
C PHE A 52 23.45 -18.77 22.48
N ASP A 53 23.53 -19.89 21.75
CA ASP A 53 24.20 -19.92 20.46
C ASP A 53 23.51 -18.96 19.46
N GLY A 54 24.30 -18.18 18.71
CA GLY A 54 23.77 -17.19 17.77
C GLY A 54 22.99 -16.01 18.36
N VAL A 55 22.96 -15.82 19.69
CA VAL A 55 22.24 -14.72 20.35
C VAL A 55 23.16 -13.94 21.31
N GLU A 56 23.32 -12.64 21.05
CA GLU A 56 24.04 -11.71 21.94
C GLU A 56 23.22 -11.47 23.21
N THR A 57 23.71 -11.94 24.36
CA THR A 57 23.03 -11.73 25.65
C THR A 57 23.59 -10.50 26.36
N ILE A 58 22.73 -9.53 26.68
CA ILE A 58 23.08 -8.31 27.40
C ILE A 58 22.36 -8.30 28.74
N ARG A 59 23.13 -8.09 29.82
CA ARG A 59 22.61 -8.08 31.18
C ARG A 59 21.86 -6.78 31.47
N ILE A 60 20.63 -6.90 31.97
CA ILE A 60 19.78 -5.78 32.43
C ILE A 60 19.36 -5.96 33.89
N ALA A 61 18.71 -4.95 34.46
CA ALA A 61 18.09 -5.07 35.77
C ALA A 61 16.89 -6.05 35.73
N PRO A 62 16.62 -6.83 36.81
CA PRO A 62 15.53 -7.78 36.82
C PRO A 62 14.16 -7.15 36.57
N ILE A 63 13.43 -7.66 35.57
CA ILE A 63 12.06 -7.27 35.27
C ILE A 63 11.11 -8.30 35.90
N LYS A 64 10.31 -7.87 36.88
CA LYS A 64 9.47 -8.77 37.72
C LYS A 64 7.96 -8.58 37.54
N SER A 65 7.54 -7.64 36.70
CA SER A 65 6.13 -7.36 36.46
C SER A 65 5.91 -6.87 35.04
N ARG A 66 4.66 -6.99 34.57
CA ARG A 66 4.21 -6.45 33.28
C ARG A 66 4.43 -4.93 33.20
N ALA A 67 4.15 -4.20 34.28
CA ALA A 67 4.39 -2.75 34.35
C ALA A 67 5.89 -2.40 34.20
N ALA A 68 6.78 -3.16 34.86
CA ALA A 68 8.22 -2.96 34.72
C ALA A 68 8.71 -3.28 33.30
N TYR A 69 8.14 -4.31 32.67
CA TYR A 69 8.40 -4.63 31.27
C TYR A 69 7.98 -3.48 30.35
N SER A 70 6.73 -3.02 30.45
CA SER A 70 6.23 -1.91 29.63
C SER A 70 7.08 -0.65 29.78
N GLN A 71 7.46 -0.31 31.03
CA GLN A 71 8.32 0.83 31.31
C GLN A 71 9.72 0.67 30.69
N PHE A 72 10.31 -0.54 30.75
CA PHE A 72 11.58 -0.82 30.10
C PHE A 72 11.48 -0.65 28.57
N MET A 73 10.44 -1.21 27.96
CA MET A 73 10.22 -1.12 26.52
C MET A 73 10.03 0.33 26.04
N LEU A 74 9.36 1.17 26.84
CA LEU A 74 9.17 2.60 26.54
C LEU A 74 10.45 3.44 26.70
N LYS A 75 11.20 3.23 27.79
CA LYS A 75 12.22 4.21 28.24
C LYS A 75 13.66 3.69 28.23
N GLN A 76 13.88 2.38 28.09
CA GLN A 76 15.22 1.80 28.22
C GLN A 76 15.66 1.02 26.97
N LEU A 77 14.72 0.45 26.20
CA LEU A 77 15.05 -0.31 24.99
C LEU A 77 15.94 0.45 24.01
N SER A 78 15.69 1.75 23.82
CA SER A 78 16.45 2.64 22.92
C SER A 78 17.97 2.60 23.15
N GLN A 79 18.42 2.38 24.39
CA GLN A 79 19.83 2.35 24.78
C GLN A 79 20.57 1.12 24.23
N HIS A 80 19.82 0.08 23.84
CA HIS A 80 20.36 -1.20 23.38
C HIS A 80 20.27 -1.39 21.86
N ILE A 81 19.50 -0.54 21.17
CA ILE A 81 19.29 -0.60 19.72
C ILE A 81 20.25 0.36 19.01
N LYS A 82 21.14 -0.20 18.18
CA LYS A 82 22.13 0.57 17.41
C LYS A 82 21.71 0.80 15.96
N THR A 83 20.93 -0.14 15.44
CA THR A 83 20.41 -0.18 14.07
C THR A 83 19.23 0.77 13.88
N GLU A 84 18.87 1.09 12.64
CA GLU A 84 17.73 1.95 12.33
C GLU A 84 16.37 1.34 12.70
N PHE A 85 16.27 0.01 12.74
CA PHE A 85 15.07 -0.69 13.18
C PHE A 85 15.38 -1.77 14.22
N ALA A 86 14.38 -2.06 15.04
CA ALA A 86 14.33 -3.21 15.93
C ALA A 86 13.05 -4.02 15.66
N LEU A 87 13.20 -5.33 15.43
CA LEU A 87 12.08 -6.26 15.46
C LEU A 87 12.04 -6.86 16.87
N VAL A 88 11.05 -6.42 17.64
CA VAL A 88 10.76 -6.96 18.97
C VAL A 88 10.09 -8.31 18.80
N VAL A 89 10.67 -9.32 19.45
CA VAL A 89 10.25 -10.73 19.46
C VAL A 89 10.02 -11.12 20.92
N GLN A 90 8.97 -11.86 21.21
CA GLN A 90 8.74 -12.50 22.50
C GLN A 90 8.85 -14.01 22.38
N TRP A 91 8.95 -14.71 23.51
CA TRP A 91 9.09 -16.16 23.50
C TRP A 91 7.91 -16.89 22.80
N ASP A 92 6.74 -16.24 22.73
CA ASP A 92 5.54 -16.70 22.04
C ASP A 92 5.14 -15.87 20.82
N GLY A 93 6.07 -15.12 20.24
CA GLY A 93 5.87 -14.42 18.97
C GLY A 93 7.19 -14.30 18.19
N PHE A 94 7.28 -14.94 17.03
CA PHE A 94 8.49 -15.04 16.22
C PHE A 94 8.20 -15.09 14.70
N VAL A 95 9.25 -14.93 13.88
CA VAL A 95 9.14 -14.98 12.42
C VAL A 95 8.78 -16.39 11.94
N ILE A 96 7.85 -16.50 10.99
CA ILE A 96 7.38 -17.77 10.42
C ILE A 96 7.52 -17.86 8.89
N HIS A 97 7.53 -16.72 8.19
CA HIS A 97 7.69 -16.66 6.73
C HIS A 97 8.62 -15.50 6.36
N ASP A 98 9.81 -15.81 5.88
CA ASP A 98 10.81 -14.82 5.44
C ASP A 98 10.37 -14.09 4.17
N ASP A 99 9.73 -14.80 3.24
CA ASP A 99 9.17 -14.26 2.00
C ASP A 99 7.98 -13.31 2.20
N ALA A 100 7.42 -13.26 3.41
CA ALA A 100 6.40 -12.29 3.80
C ALA A 100 7.00 -10.96 4.30
N PHE A 101 8.32 -10.87 4.49
CA PHE A 101 8.98 -9.61 4.79
C PHE A 101 8.85 -8.67 3.59
N ALA A 102 7.93 -7.70 3.69
CA ALA A 102 7.74 -6.69 2.67
C ALA A 102 8.59 -5.47 3.01
N ASP A 103 9.37 -4.98 2.06
CA ASP A 103 10.16 -3.78 2.31
C ASP A 103 9.29 -2.52 2.56
N GLU A 104 8.02 -2.56 2.20
CA GLU A 104 7.03 -1.58 2.64
C GLU A 104 7.04 -1.41 4.17
N PHE A 105 7.43 -2.42 4.94
CA PHE A 105 7.54 -2.35 6.40
C PHE A 105 8.53 -1.27 6.87
N TRP A 106 9.57 -0.98 6.09
CA TRP A 106 10.50 0.12 6.42
C TRP A 106 9.84 1.49 6.36
N ASN A 107 8.63 1.60 5.79
CA ASN A 107 7.82 2.82 5.75
C ASN A 107 7.20 3.24 7.06
N TYR A 108 7.27 2.38 8.07
CA TYR A 108 6.56 2.58 9.32
C TYR A 108 7.52 2.56 10.49
N ASP A 109 7.34 3.53 11.36
CA ASP A 109 8.06 3.65 12.62
C ASP A 109 7.53 2.66 13.66
N TYR A 110 6.28 2.19 13.49
CA TYR A 110 5.69 1.11 14.26
C TYR A 110 4.83 0.20 13.37
N ILE A 111 5.05 -1.12 13.47
CA ILE A 111 4.16 -2.15 12.95
C ILE A 111 3.93 -3.19 14.03
N GLY A 112 2.66 -3.50 14.30
CA GLY A 112 2.24 -4.64 15.12
C GLY A 112 1.07 -5.34 14.46
N ALA A 113 0.57 -6.40 15.08
CA ALA A 113 -0.65 -7.05 14.62
C ALA A 113 -1.86 -6.09 14.68
N ARG A 114 -2.93 -6.43 13.96
CA ARG A 114 -4.19 -5.69 14.04
C ARG A 114 -4.96 -6.10 15.30
N TRP A 115 -5.55 -5.12 16.01
CA TRP A 115 -6.42 -5.32 17.15
C TRP A 115 -7.90 -5.28 16.75
N PRO A 116 -8.55 -6.45 16.58
CA PRO A 116 -9.96 -6.50 16.20
C PRO A 116 -10.92 -6.06 17.33
N HIS A 117 -10.41 -5.96 18.56
CA HIS A 117 -11.20 -5.64 19.76
C HIS A 117 -11.17 -4.15 20.13
N VAL A 118 -10.34 -3.34 19.48
CA VAL A 118 -10.26 -1.90 19.71
C VAL A 118 -11.24 -1.20 18.77
N ASP A 119 -12.15 -0.43 19.35
CA ASP A 119 -13.05 0.46 18.61
C ASP A 119 -12.32 1.77 18.24
N GLY A 120 -12.66 2.37 17.08
CA GLY A 120 -12.06 3.62 16.61
C GLY A 120 -11.00 3.43 15.52
N GLU A 121 -10.14 4.44 15.32
CA GLU A 121 -9.18 4.47 14.19
C GLU A 121 -7.84 3.77 14.50
N PHE A 122 -7.48 3.61 15.78
CA PHE A 122 -6.17 3.11 16.20
C PHE A 122 -6.14 1.60 16.42
N LYS A 123 -6.35 0.84 15.33
CA LYS A 123 -6.48 -0.62 15.36
C LYS A 123 -5.18 -1.40 15.11
N VAL A 124 -4.03 -0.75 15.09
CA VAL A 124 -2.73 -1.41 14.85
C VAL A 124 -1.84 -1.24 16.07
N GLY A 125 -1.41 -2.37 16.61
CA GLY A 125 -0.62 -2.44 17.82
C GLY A 125 -0.39 -3.88 18.23
N ASN A 126 0.77 -4.21 18.80
CA ASN A 126 1.04 -5.46 19.51
C ASN A 126 2.48 -5.42 19.99
N GLY A 127 2.70 -5.36 21.29
CA GLY A 127 4.04 -5.23 21.86
C GLY A 127 4.94 -6.45 21.61
N GLY A 128 4.34 -7.64 21.54
CA GLY A 128 5.04 -8.91 21.60
C GLY A 128 5.56 -9.46 20.27
N PHE A 129 5.10 -8.93 19.14
CA PHE A 129 5.80 -9.01 17.86
C PHE A 129 5.61 -7.71 17.09
N SER A 130 6.61 -6.83 17.14
CA SER A 130 6.52 -5.49 16.53
C SER A 130 7.82 -5.00 15.90
N LEU A 131 7.71 -4.34 14.75
CA LEU A 131 8.79 -3.55 14.16
C LEU A 131 8.73 -2.14 14.74
N ARG A 132 9.85 -1.64 15.24
CA ARG A 132 9.98 -0.29 15.82
C ARG A 132 11.21 0.41 15.24
N SER A 133 11.05 1.62 14.74
CA SER A 133 12.19 2.41 14.28
C SER A 133 12.97 3.02 15.44
N LYS A 134 14.25 3.30 15.22
CA LYS A 134 15.10 4.05 16.15
C LYS A 134 14.55 5.44 16.42
N LYS A 135 13.97 6.08 15.39
CA LYS A 135 13.26 7.35 15.49
C LYS A 135 12.12 7.28 16.52
N LEU A 136 11.28 6.24 16.47
CA LEU A 136 10.24 6.02 17.48
C LEU A 136 10.85 5.84 18.86
N LEU A 137 11.84 4.97 19.00
CA LEU A 137 12.48 4.68 20.29
C LEU A 137 13.09 5.94 20.93
N GLN A 138 13.61 6.87 20.12
CA GLN A 138 14.09 8.17 20.57
C GLN A 138 12.95 9.13 20.94
N ALA A 139 11.88 9.19 20.14
CA ALA A 139 10.70 10.01 20.45
C ALA A 139 10.07 9.63 21.79
N LEU A 140 10.03 8.33 22.11
CA LEU A 140 9.52 7.82 23.38
C LEU A 140 10.33 8.28 24.60
N GLN A 141 11.52 8.87 24.43
CA GLN A 141 12.30 9.44 25.54
C GLN A 141 11.77 10.82 26.00
N ASP A 142 10.81 11.42 25.30
CA ASP A 142 10.16 12.65 25.76
C ASP A 142 9.54 12.46 27.15
N ASP A 143 9.85 13.37 28.06
CA ASP A 143 9.30 13.39 29.42
C ASP A 143 7.77 13.55 29.42
N ALA A 144 7.18 14.13 28.36
CA ALA A 144 5.73 14.21 28.21
C ALA A 144 5.05 12.84 27.98
N ILE A 145 5.82 11.83 27.55
CA ILE A 145 5.33 10.48 27.31
C ILE A 145 5.56 9.66 28.58
N GLU A 146 4.54 9.57 29.42
CA GLU A 146 4.61 8.87 30.70
C GLU A 146 3.87 7.52 30.63
N PHE A 147 4.49 6.51 31.26
CA PHE A 147 3.82 5.23 31.47
C PHE A 147 2.80 5.35 32.60
N ARG A 148 1.57 4.87 32.39
CA ARG A 148 0.56 4.76 33.45
C ARG A 148 0.40 3.31 33.89
N GLU A 149 0.35 3.12 35.20
CA GLU A 149 0.14 1.81 35.79
C GLU A 149 -1.21 1.23 35.36
N GLY A 150 -1.21 -0.02 34.89
CA GLY A 150 -2.39 -0.71 34.36
C GLY A 150 -2.43 -0.86 32.85
N GLU A 151 -1.55 -0.19 32.11
CA GLU A 151 -1.50 -0.25 30.64
C GLU A 151 -0.28 -1.00 30.11
N ASN A 152 -0.33 -1.33 28.83
CA ASN A 152 0.82 -1.82 28.10
C ASN A 152 1.60 -0.70 27.41
N GLU A 153 2.85 -1.00 27.04
CA GLU A 153 3.62 -0.10 26.22
C GLU A 153 2.99 0.11 24.84
N ASP A 154 2.41 -0.92 24.24
CA ASP A 154 1.80 -0.83 22.91
C ASP A 154 0.54 0.05 22.94
N GLU A 155 -0.35 -0.09 23.92
CA GLU A 155 -1.48 0.82 24.13
C GLU A 155 -1.02 2.26 24.39
N THR A 156 0.06 2.43 25.16
CA THR A 156 0.65 3.74 25.43
C THR A 156 1.15 4.40 24.14
N ILE A 157 1.87 3.64 23.30
CA ILE A 157 2.45 4.13 22.03
C ILE A 157 1.36 4.35 20.98
N CYS A 158 0.53 3.33 20.74
CA CYS A 158 -0.34 3.22 19.58
C CYS A 158 -1.73 3.84 19.77
N ILE A 159 -2.16 4.09 21.01
CA ILE A 159 -3.47 4.70 21.30
C ILE A 159 -3.30 6.04 22.00
N ARG A 160 -2.70 6.07 23.20
CA ARG A 160 -2.67 7.29 24.00
C ARG A 160 -1.83 8.39 23.37
N TYR A 161 -0.59 8.07 23.00
CA TYR A 161 0.37 9.06 22.54
C TYR A 161 0.53 9.06 21.02
N ARG A 162 -0.32 8.33 20.30
CA ARG A 162 -0.24 8.23 18.85
C ARG A 162 -0.32 9.59 18.16
N GLU A 163 -1.32 10.39 18.48
CA GLU A 163 -1.48 11.74 17.91
C GLU A 163 -0.26 12.62 18.20
N LEU A 164 0.23 12.62 19.44
CA LEU A 164 1.46 13.37 19.80
C LEU A 164 2.68 12.89 19.00
N LEU A 165 2.84 11.57 18.86
CA LEU A 165 3.95 10.96 18.13
C LEU A 165 3.86 11.29 16.62
N GLU A 166 2.66 11.25 16.04
CA GLU A 166 2.40 11.63 14.64
C GLU A 166 2.65 13.13 14.43
N GLU A 167 2.09 14.00 15.26
CA GLU A 167 2.14 15.46 15.08
C GLU A 167 3.50 16.06 15.42
N LYS A 168 4.08 15.71 16.58
CA LYS A 168 5.33 16.32 17.07
C LYS A 168 6.58 15.66 16.49
N TYR A 169 6.54 14.34 16.32
CA TYR A 169 7.70 13.53 15.94
C TYR A 169 7.60 12.97 14.52
N GLY A 170 6.46 13.15 13.84
CA GLY A 170 6.23 12.62 12.50
C GLY A 170 6.31 11.09 12.46
N ILE A 171 5.99 10.40 13.56
CA ILE A 171 5.99 8.93 13.62
C ILE A 171 4.92 8.40 12.68
N VAL A 172 5.27 7.42 11.85
CA VAL A 172 4.32 6.82 10.91
C VAL A 172 3.94 5.42 11.39
N PHE A 173 2.68 5.23 11.74
CA PHE A 173 2.13 3.92 12.12
C PHE A 173 1.62 3.16 10.89
N ALA A 174 1.79 1.84 10.87
CA ALA A 174 1.22 0.99 9.82
C ALA A 174 -0.30 1.11 9.72
N SER A 175 -0.79 1.03 8.49
CA SER A 175 -2.20 0.83 8.21
C SER A 175 -2.61 -0.61 8.55
N GLU A 176 -3.91 -0.86 8.69
CA GLU A 176 -4.45 -2.22 8.91
C GLU A 176 -4.00 -3.19 7.81
N ARG A 177 -3.95 -2.75 6.54
CA ARG A 177 -3.45 -3.54 5.41
C ARG A 177 -2.02 -4.03 5.62
N VAL A 178 -1.15 -3.16 6.12
CA VAL A 178 0.26 -3.50 6.35
C VAL A 178 0.39 -4.38 7.58
N ALA A 179 -0.37 -4.09 8.64
CA ALA A 179 -0.43 -4.91 9.85
C ALA A 179 -0.84 -6.36 9.55
N ASP A 180 -1.88 -6.57 8.72
CA ASP A 180 -2.37 -7.90 8.35
C ASP A 180 -1.35 -8.73 7.54
N ARG A 181 -0.38 -8.09 6.88
CA ARG A 181 0.77 -8.76 6.22
C ARG A 181 1.94 -8.98 7.16
N PHE A 182 2.07 -8.13 8.17
CA PHE A 182 3.18 -8.18 9.11
C PHE A 182 2.98 -9.28 10.15
N ALA A 183 1.88 -9.25 10.90
CA ALA A 183 1.65 -10.25 11.93
C ALA A 183 0.17 -10.41 12.27
N PHE A 184 -0.16 -11.58 12.81
CA PHE A 184 -1.45 -11.86 13.42
C PHE A 184 -1.32 -12.16 14.90
N ASP A 185 -2.38 -11.90 15.65
CA ASP A 185 -2.47 -12.16 17.09
C ASP A 185 -3.80 -12.88 17.34
N VAL A 186 -4.85 -12.15 17.74
CA VAL A 186 -6.20 -12.73 17.92
C VAL A 186 -6.93 -12.93 16.58
N SER A 187 -6.59 -12.15 15.56
CA SER A 187 -7.10 -12.32 14.19
C SER A 187 -6.48 -13.54 13.52
N ARG A 188 -7.20 -14.15 12.57
CA ARG A 188 -6.61 -15.17 11.70
C ARG A 188 -5.80 -14.49 10.58
N PRO A 189 -4.65 -15.06 10.19
CA PRO A 189 -3.81 -14.46 9.15
C PRO A 189 -4.50 -14.42 7.78
N VAL A 190 -4.21 -13.37 7.02
CA VAL A 190 -4.71 -13.17 5.65
C VAL A 190 -3.61 -13.52 4.65
N GLY A 191 -3.60 -14.77 4.19
CA GLY A 191 -2.47 -15.28 3.40
C GLY A 191 -1.23 -15.45 4.28
N ARG A 192 -0.03 -15.25 3.71
CA ARG A 192 1.23 -15.35 4.45
C ARG A 192 1.50 -14.06 5.25
N THR A 193 2.02 -14.23 6.47
CA THR A 193 2.42 -13.15 7.37
C THR A 193 3.86 -13.34 7.84
N LEU A 194 4.59 -12.26 8.12
CA LEU A 194 5.97 -12.35 8.56
C LEU A 194 6.08 -13.09 9.91
N GLY A 195 5.22 -12.76 10.86
CA GLY A 195 5.23 -13.37 12.19
C GLY A 195 3.85 -13.43 12.83
N PHE A 196 3.85 -13.69 14.12
CA PHE A 196 2.64 -13.77 14.92
C PHE A 196 2.96 -13.42 16.36
N HIS A 197 1.91 -13.28 17.17
CA HIS A 197 2.04 -13.17 18.62
C HIS A 197 1.03 -14.10 19.32
N GLY A 198 1.38 -14.54 20.53
CA GLY A 198 0.52 -15.26 21.44
C GLY A 198 0.67 -16.79 21.34
N VAL A 199 0.92 -17.41 22.49
CA VAL A 199 1.05 -18.89 22.61
C VAL A 199 -0.15 -19.67 22.06
N PHE A 200 -1.35 -19.09 22.07
CA PHE A 200 -2.56 -19.73 21.55
C PHE A 200 -2.55 -19.94 20.03
N ASN A 201 -1.59 -19.36 19.32
CA ASN A 201 -1.36 -19.55 17.90
C ASN A 201 -0.38 -20.67 17.55
N PHE A 202 0.29 -21.30 18.54
CA PHE A 202 1.30 -22.34 18.28
C PHE A 202 0.76 -23.53 17.46
N TRP A 203 -0.53 -23.84 17.56
CA TRP A 203 -1.13 -24.90 16.74
C TRP A 203 -1.08 -24.62 15.22
N GLN A 204 -0.95 -23.35 14.82
CA GLN A 204 -0.87 -22.91 13.43
C GLN A 204 0.57 -22.94 12.89
N VAL A 205 1.57 -22.77 13.76
CA VAL A 205 2.95 -22.44 13.37
C VAL A 205 4.01 -23.45 13.82
N MET A 206 3.63 -24.40 14.68
CA MET A 206 4.50 -25.49 15.15
C MET A 206 3.96 -26.85 14.72
N ASP A 207 4.87 -27.76 14.45
CA ASP A 207 4.50 -29.14 14.14
C ASP A 207 4.05 -29.93 15.38
N GLY A 208 3.63 -31.18 15.18
CA GLY A 208 3.13 -32.02 16.26
C GLY A 208 4.16 -32.37 17.32
N GLU A 209 5.42 -32.59 16.93
CA GLU A 209 6.49 -32.97 17.86
C GLU A 209 6.91 -31.77 18.71
N GLU A 210 7.04 -30.60 18.07
CA GLU A 210 7.29 -29.33 18.73
C GLU A 210 6.23 -29.00 19.78
N LEU A 211 4.94 -29.16 19.44
CA LEU A 211 3.83 -28.93 20.35
C LEU A 211 3.84 -29.86 21.56
N VAL A 212 4.10 -31.15 21.36
CA VAL A 212 4.21 -32.13 22.45
C VAL A 212 5.40 -31.82 23.35
N SER A 213 6.55 -31.48 22.76
CA SER A 213 7.73 -31.05 23.53
C SER A 213 7.40 -29.82 24.37
N PHE A 214 6.77 -28.80 23.78
CA PHE A 214 6.38 -27.58 24.48
C PHE A 214 5.42 -27.88 25.64
N ALA A 215 4.38 -28.70 25.41
CA ALA A 215 3.44 -29.09 26.46
C ALA A 215 4.15 -29.72 27.66
N ARG A 216 5.13 -30.59 27.44
CA ARG A 216 5.84 -31.30 28.51
C ARG A 216 6.82 -30.39 29.27
N THR A 217 7.44 -29.43 28.59
CA THR A 217 8.48 -28.58 29.19
C THR A 217 8.00 -27.18 29.58
N ALA A 218 6.74 -26.82 29.30
CA ALA A 218 6.19 -25.51 29.63
C ALA A 218 6.35 -25.21 31.14
N PRO A 219 6.97 -24.07 31.51
CA PRO A 219 6.98 -23.55 32.87
C PRO A 219 5.57 -23.52 33.48
N GLU A 220 5.48 -23.70 34.80
CA GLU A 220 4.20 -23.76 35.52
C GLU A 220 3.32 -22.53 35.26
N ALA A 221 3.87 -21.33 35.43
CA ALA A 221 3.14 -20.09 35.16
C ALA A 221 2.62 -19.97 33.72
N ILE A 222 3.28 -20.60 32.73
CA ILE A 222 2.78 -20.67 31.35
C ILE A 222 1.65 -21.69 31.23
N ALA A 223 1.83 -22.89 31.78
CA ALA A 223 0.82 -23.97 31.72
C ALA A 223 -0.50 -23.59 32.41
N GLU A 224 -0.42 -22.78 33.47
CA GLU A 224 -1.58 -22.24 34.20
C GLU A 224 -2.27 -21.09 33.46
N GLY A 225 -1.52 -20.38 32.61
CA GLY A 225 -1.97 -19.18 31.89
C GLY A 225 -3.17 -19.39 30.97
N LEU A 226 -3.88 -18.30 30.71
CA LEU A 226 -5.06 -18.30 29.83
C LEU A 226 -4.72 -18.69 28.38
N GLY A 227 -3.56 -18.27 27.88
CA GLY A 227 -3.09 -18.60 26.52
C GLY A 227 -2.88 -20.10 26.32
N PHE A 228 -2.28 -20.79 27.29
CA PHE A 228 -2.11 -22.24 27.25
C PHE A 228 -3.45 -22.97 27.29
N GLY A 229 -4.40 -22.47 28.09
CA GLY A 229 -5.78 -22.97 28.10
C GLY A 229 -6.49 -22.79 26.75
N ALA A 230 -6.33 -21.62 26.11
CA ALA A 230 -6.88 -21.36 24.78
C ALA A 230 -6.26 -22.27 23.71
N LEU A 231 -4.94 -22.45 23.72
CA LEU A 231 -4.25 -23.42 22.85
C LEU A 231 -4.80 -24.84 23.04
N THR A 232 -5.01 -25.24 24.29
CA THR A 232 -5.58 -26.56 24.63
C THR A 232 -6.97 -26.73 24.02
N ARG A 233 -7.85 -25.72 24.15
CA ARG A 233 -9.17 -25.72 23.52
C ARG A 233 -9.08 -25.83 22.00
N ASN A 234 -8.24 -25.00 21.36
CA ASN A 234 -8.03 -25.01 19.92
C ASN A 234 -7.63 -26.40 19.41
N LEU A 235 -6.69 -27.08 20.09
CA LEU A 235 -6.26 -28.44 19.72
C LEU A 235 -7.37 -29.48 19.84
N VAL A 236 -8.24 -29.37 20.86
CA VAL A 236 -9.41 -30.24 21.02
C VAL A 236 -10.45 -30.00 19.93
N ASP A 237 -10.76 -28.73 19.66
CA ASP A 237 -11.77 -28.33 18.67
C ASP A 237 -11.33 -28.71 17.24
N LEU A 238 -10.03 -28.65 16.96
CA LEU A 238 -9.40 -29.13 15.72
C LEU A 238 -9.22 -30.66 15.65
N GLN A 239 -9.70 -31.39 16.66
CA GLN A 239 -9.58 -32.85 16.75
C GLN A 239 -8.13 -33.39 16.68
N ARG A 240 -7.13 -32.62 17.12
CA ARG A 240 -5.74 -33.07 17.26
C ARG A 240 -5.56 -33.85 18.56
N THR A 241 -6.27 -34.97 18.69
CA THR A 241 -6.54 -35.68 19.95
C THR A 241 -5.28 -36.01 20.77
N GLU A 242 -4.26 -36.62 20.16
CA GLU A 242 -3.06 -37.06 20.90
C GLU A 242 -2.27 -35.87 21.47
N ILE A 243 -2.10 -34.81 20.69
CA ILE A 243 -1.45 -33.58 21.13
C ILE A 243 -2.30 -32.91 22.22
N ALA A 244 -3.61 -32.82 22.01
CA ALA A 244 -4.52 -32.23 22.98
C ALA A 244 -4.48 -32.93 24.35
N ARG A 245 -4.29 -34.26 24.39
CA ARG A 245 -4.12 -35.02 25.64
C ARG A 245 -2.88 -34.58 26.42
N GLU A 246 -1.77 -34.30 25.76
CA GLU A 246 -0.54 -33.81 26.41
C GLU A 246 -0.78 -32.44 27.07
N PHE A 247 -1.45 -31.51 26.36
CA PHE A 247 -1.79 -30.19 26.89
C PHE A 247 -2.77 -30.25 28.06
N VAL A 248 -3.85 -31.04 27.94
CA VAL A 248 -4.82 -31.25 29.03
C VAL A 248 -4.14 -31.86 30.25
N THR A 249 -3.26 -32.86 30.04
CA THR A 249 -2.52 -33.51 31.11
C THR A 249 -1.58 -32.53 31.81
N ARG A 250 -0.80 -31.76 31.03
CA ARG A 250 0.10 -30.74 31.58
C ARG A 250 -0.67 -29.70 32.40
N ARG A 251 -1.80 -29.21 31.90
CA ARG A 251 -2.61 -28.19 32.58
C ARG A 251 -3.20 -28.72 33.88
N LEU A 252 -3.75 -29.93 33.86
CA LEU A 252 -4.31 -30.56 35.08
C LEU A 252 -3.24 -30.97 36.09
N ALA A 253 -1.98 -31.16 35.66
CA ALA A 253 -0.88 -31.40 36.58
C ALA A 253 -0.59 -30.17 37.47
N SER A 254 -0.69 -28.95 36.92
CA SER A 254 -0.53 -27.70 37.70
C SER A 254 -1.86 -27.19 38.29
N LEU A 255 -2.98 -27.37 37.59
CA LEU A 255 -4.33 -26.97 38.04
C LEU A 255 -5.30 -28.17 38.07
N PRO A 256 -5.25 -29.05 39.09
CA PRO A 256 -6.08 -30.26 39.15
C PRO A 256 -7.60 -30.03 39.12
N HIS A 257 -8.03 -28.82 39.49
CA HIS A 257 -9.43 -28.42 39.57
C HIS A 257 -9.86 -27.44 38.48
N ASP A 258 -9.04 -27.25 37.43
CA ASP A 258 -9.44 -26.43 36.29
C ASP A 258 -10.64 -27.05 35.57
N VAL A 259 -11.80 -26.40 35.74
CA VAL A 259 -13.09 -26.88 35.22
C VAL A 259 -13.07 -27.03 33.70
N GLN A 260 -12.39 -26.12 32.99
CA GLN A 260 -12.32 -26.17 31.53
C GLN A 260 -11.43 -27.32 31.08
N ALA A 261 -10.27 -27.51 31.71
CA ALA A 261 -9.38 -28.62 31.37
C ALA A 261 -10.01 -30.00 31.69
N LEU A 262 -10.79 -30.10 32.77
CA LEU A 262 -11.56 -31.30 33.09
C LEU A 262 -12.66 -31.59 32.06
N ASP A 263 -13.37 -30.55 31.60
CA ASP A 263 -14.35 -30.68 30.52
C ASP A 263 -13.70 -31.15 29.21
N LEU A 264 -12.58 -30.52 28.81
CA LEU A 264 -11.81 -30.92 27.63
C LEU A 264 -11.31 -32.37 27.75
N LYS A 265 -10.85 -32.79 28.93
CA LYS A 265 -10.49 -34.19 29.20
C LYS A 265 -11.65 -35.14 28.98
N ALA A 266 -12.85 -34.78 29.46
CA ALA A 266 -14.05 -35.57 29.27
C ALA A 266 -14.45 -35.65 27.78
N ARG A 267 -14.35 -34.55 27.03
CA ARG A 267 -14.58 -34.50 25.57
C ARG A 267 -13.62 -35.42 24.81
N LEU A 268 -12.32 -35.37 25.14
CA LEU A 268 -11.29 -36.24 24.53
C LEU A 268 -11.49 -37.74 24.86
N ASN A 269 -12.09 -38.06 26.01
CA ASN A 269 -12.38 -39.45 26.40
C ASN A 269 -13.69 -39.98 25.81
N LYS A 270 -14.64 -39.10 25.45
CA LYS A 270 -15.88 -39.50 24.76
C LYS A 270 -15.64 -39.82 23.28
N GLY A 271 -14.59 -39.30 22.66
CA GLY A 271 -14.24 -39.54 21.25
C GLY A 271 -13.64 -40.92 20.93
N SER A 272 -13.49 -41.82 21.91
CA SER A 272 -12.87 -43.15 21.73
C SER A 272 -13.84 -44.34 21.83
N GLY A 273 -15.16 -44.11 21.74
CA GLY A 273 -16.16 -45.18 21.79
C GLY A 273 -17.41 -44.84 20.99
N GLU A 274 -17.90 -45.83 20.23
CA GLU A 274 -19.11 -45.78 19.42
C GLU A 274 -20.32 -45.18 20.16
N SER A 275 -21.12 -44.43 19.40
CA SER A 275 -22.52 -44.03 19.63
C SER A 275 -23.23 -44.69 20.83
N ALA A 276 -23.49 -43.91 21.89
CA ALA A 276 -24.66 -44.13 22.74
C ALA A 276 -25.14 -42.81 23.36
N VAL A 277 -26.36 -42.42 23.01
CA VAL A 277 -27.12 -41.31 23.58
C VAL A 277 -27.44 -41.61 25.05
N ALA A 278 -27.13 -40.69 25.96
CA ALA A 278 -27.75 -40.63 27.28
C ALA A 278 -27.82 -39.18 27.79
N GLU A 279 -29.05 -38.75 28.06
CA GLU A 279 -29.44 -37.45 28.60
C GLU A 279 -28.75 -37.16 29.95
N ILE A 280 -28.26 -35.93 30.13
CA ILE A 280 -28.06 -35.34 31.45
C ILE A 280 -28.65 -33.93 31.44
N ALA A 281 -29.67 -33.76 32.28
CA ALA A 281 -30.42 -32.53 32.49
C ALA A 281 -29.54 -31.38 33.00
N ILE A 282 -29.58 -30.24 32.30
CA ILE A 282 -28.98 -28.98 32.74
C ILE A 282 -29.98 -28.29 33.69
N LYS A 283 -29.55 -28.05 34.93
CA LYS A 283 -30.23 -27.14 35.87
C LYS A 283 -30.02 -25.69 35.42
N ALA A 284 -31.11 -24.93 35.27
CA ALA A 284 -31.11 -23.53 34.85
C ALA A 284 -30.40 -22.57 35.83
N PRO A 285 -29.86 -21.42 35.36
CA PRO A 285 -29.15 -20.47 36.22
C PRO A 285 -30.05 -19.41 36.88
N SER A 286 -29.73 -19.09 38.14
CA SER A 286 -30.09 -17.91 38.96
C SER A 286 -31.56 -17.58 39.26
N SER A 287 -31.87 -17.31 40.53
CA SER A 287 -33.18 -16.86 40.99
C SER A 287 -33.39 -15.38 40.65
N ARG A 288 -34.66 -14.97 40.40
CA ARG A 288 -35.04 -13.59 40.01
C ARG A 288 -34.64 -12.50 41.02
N ASN A 289 -34.29 -12.87 42.25
CA ASN A 289 -33.88 -11.94 43.30
C ASN A 289 -32.36 -11.89 43.51
N ASP A 290 -31.57 -12.64 42.72
CA ASP A 290 -30.11 -12.67 42.84
C ASP A 290 -29.46 -11.42 42.22
N PRO A 291 -28.24 -11.06 42.65
CA PRO A 291 -27.44 -10.00 42.04
C PRO A 291 -27.18 -10.28 40.55
N CYS A 292 -27.28 -9.24 39.72
CA CYS A 292 -27.16 -9.39 38.27
C CYS A 292 -25.69 -9.59 37.84
N PRO A 293 -25.36 -10.63 37.05
CA PRO A 293 -23.98 -10.97 36.71
C PRO A 293 -23.31 -10.00 35.71
N CYS A 294 -24.04 -9.01 35.17
CA CYS A 294 -23.50 -8.00 34.26
C CYS A 294 -22.70 -6.87 34.94
N GLY A 295 -22.46 -6.96 36.26
CA GLY A 295 -21.65 -5.98 37.00
C GLY A 295 -22.36 -4.67 37.35
N SER A 296 -23.66 -4.54 37.07
CA SER A 296 -24.42 -3.28 37.25
C SER A 296 -24.82 -2.94 38.70
N GLY A 297 -24.57 -3.83 39.67
CA GLY A 297 -24.93 -3.65 41.09
C GLY A 297 -26.43 -3.77 41.42
N LYS A 298 -27.29 -4.09 40.44
CA LYS A 298 -28.75 -4.25 40.59
C LYS A 298 -29.17 -5.73 40.64
N ARG A 299 -30.42 -6.02 41.03
CA ARG A 299 -30.99 -7.40 40.99
C ARG A 299 -31.42 -7.78 39.57
N TYR A 300 -31.36 -9.08 39.23
CA TYR A 300 -31.65 -9.59 37.87
C TYR A 300 -32.98 -9.07 37.29
N LYS A 301 -34.05 -9.02 38.10
CA LYS A 301 -35.38 -8.52 37.70
C LYS A 301 -35.43 -7.04 37.30
N GLU A 302 -34.49 -6.22 37.78
CA GLU A 302 -34.41 -4.77 37.54
C GLU A 302 -33.41 -4.41 36.43
N CYS A 303 -32.57 -5.37 35.99
CA CYS A 303 -31.57 -5.18 34.95
C CYS A 303 -31.97 -5.87 33.62
N HIS A 304 -32.34 -7.15 33.65
CA HIS A 304 -32.68 -7.94 32.45
C HIS A 304 -34.05 -8.64 32.52
N GLY A 305 -34.76 -8.55 33.65
CA GLY A 305 -36.01 -9.30 33.87
C GLY A 305 -37.32 -8.66 33.40
N LYS A 306 -37.31 -7.59 32.59
CA LYS A 306 -38.52 -7.05 31.95
C LYS A 306 -38.72 -7.71 30.58
N ALA A 307 -39.38 -8.86 30.55
CA ALA A 307 -39.96 -9.40 29.33
C ALA A 307 -41.31 -8.72 29.07
N GLY A 308 -41.32 -7.66 28.26
CA GLY A 308 -42.49 -7.25 27.50
C GLY A 308 -42.48 -8.05 26.20
N ALA A 309 -43.34 -9.07 26.13
CA ALA A 309 -43.39 -10.03 25.04
C ALA A 309 -43.97 -9.40 23.76
N ALA A 310 -43.16 -9.38 22.70
CA ALA A 310 -43.62 -9.85 21.40
C ALA A 310 -42.83 -11.13 21.11
N ASN A 311 -43.52 -12.27 21.23
CA ASN A 311 -43.04 -13.56 20.76
C ASN A 311 -42.72 -13.45 19.26
N VAL A 312 -41.44 -13.40 18.92
CA VAL A 312 -40.95 -14.09 17.73
C VAL A 312 -40.15 -15.24 18.26
N ALA A 313 -40.77 -16.43 18.27
CA ALA A 313 -39.99 -17.65 18.33
C ALA A 313 -38.90 -17.52 17.26
N ALA A 314 -37.63 -17.57 17.65
CA ALA A 314 -36.54 -17.76 16.71
C ALA A 314 -36.76 -19.16 16.12
N ALA A 315 -37.57 -19.23 15.07
CA ALA A 315 -37.56 -20.35 14.15
C ALA A 315 -36.09 -20.55 13.78
N ALA A 316 -35.61 -21.80 13.83
CA ALA A 316 -34.30 -22.15 13.30
C ALA A 316 -34.19 -21.51 11.92
N VAL A 317 -33.38 -20.46 11.84
CA VAL A 317 -33.21 -19.72 10.60
C VAL A 317 -32.56 -20.70 9.66
N ASN A 318 -33.25 -21.04 8.56
CA ASN A 318 -32.66 -21.88 7.54
C ASN A 318 -31.49 -21.10 6.92
N VAL A 319 -30.27 -21.48 7.27
CA VAL A 319 -29.03 -20.82 6.85
C VAL A 319 -28.93 -20.77 5.32
N ASP A 320 -29.26 -21.87 4.63
CA ASP A 320 -29.25 -21.94 3.17
C ASP A 320 -30.25 -20.97 2.54
N ALA A 321 -31.45 -20.85 3.12
CA ALA A 321 -32.45 -19.88 2.68
C ALA A 321 -31.99 -18.43 2.88
N MET A 322 -31.30 -18.16 4.00
CA MET A 322 -30.76 -16.83 4.30
C MET A 322 -29.59 -16.45 3.39
N ILE A 323 -28.71 -17.42 3.07
CA ILE A 323 -27.63 -17.22 2.08
C ILE A 323 -28.23 -16.95 0.70
N SER A 324 -29.25 -17.71 0.31
CA SER A 324 -29.93 -17.52 -0.98
C SER A 324 -30.60 -16.14 -1.07
N GLU A 325 -31.26 -15.69 0.00
CA GLU A 325 -31.83 -14.33 0.09
C GLU A 325 -30.71 -13.27 0.01
N ALA A 326 -29.62 -13.46 0.76
CA ALA A 326 -28.48 -12.55 0.78
C ALA A 326 -27.86 -12.40 -0.62
N LEU A 327 -27.73 -13.50 -1.36
CA LEU A 327 -27.22 -13.50 -2.73
C LEU A 327 -28.14 -12.75 -3.69
N GLN A 328 -29.46 -12.91 -3.56
CA GLN A 328 -30.41 -12.14 -4.37
C GLN A 328 -30.34 -10.64 -4.06
N LEU A 329 -30.21 -10.28 -2.79
CA LEU A 329 -30.01 -8.88 -2.37
C LEU A 329 -28.71 -8.33 -2.95
N HIS A 330 -27.63 -9.12 -2.93
CA HIS A 330 -26.33 -8.76 -3.49
C HIS A 330 -26.43 -8.54 -5.00
N GLN A 331 -27.00 -9.49 -5.73
CA GLN A 331 -27.17 -9.43 -7.19
C GLN A 331 -28.08 -8.29 -7.65
N SER A 332 -29.05 -7.89 -6.82
CA SER A 332 -29.92 -6.73 -7.08
C SER A 332 -29.31 -5.39 -6.67
N GLY A 333 -28.06 -5.39 -6.19
CA GLY A 333 -27.33 -4.18 -5.79
C GLY A 333 -27.67 -3.67 -4.39
N ASN A 334 -28.51 -4.38 -3.62
CA ASN A 334 -28.80 -4.04 -2.24
C ASN A 334 -27.73 -4.61 -1.29
N ILE A 335 -26.50 -4.10 -1.45
CA ILE A 335 -25.29 -4.59 -0.77
C ILE A 335 -25.42 -4.51 0.75
N GLU A 336 -25.98 -3.42 1.28
CA GLU A 336 -26.13 -3.24 2.73
C GLU A 336 -27.06 -4.32 3.33
N ALA A 337 -28.19 -4.60 2.67
CA ALA A 337 -29.10 -5.65 3.12
C ALA A 337 -28.45 -7.04 3.01
N ALA A 338 -27.68 -7.30 1.95
CA ALA A 338 -26.94 -8.54 1.76
C ALA A 338 -25.90 -8.75 2.88
N VAL A 339 -25.09 -7.74 3.19
CA VAL A 339 -24.12 -7.77 4.29
C VAL A 339 -24.80 -8.05 5.62
N ASN A 340 -25.93 -7.40 5.90
CA ASN A 340 -26.70 -7.67 7.11
C ASN A 340 -27.18 -9.13 7.21
N ARG A 341 -27.51 -9.77 6.08
CA ARG A 341 -27.89 -11.18 6.03
C ARG A 341 -26.69 -12.10 6.22
N TYR A 342 -25.58 -11.86 5.53
CA TYR A 342 -24.35 -12.64 5.72
C TYR A 342 -23.84 -12.55 7.16
N THR A 343 -23.88 -11.38 7.80
CA THR A 343 -23.48 -11.21 9.21
C THR A 343 -24.35 -12.04 10.16
N ARG A 344 -25.66 -12.15 9.88
CA ARG A 344 -26.55 -13.03 10.67
C ARG A 344 -26.26 -14.51 10.47
N VAL A 345 -25.83 -14.91 9.26
CA VAL A 345 -25.34 -16.26 9.00
C VAL A 345 -24.07 -16.50 9.79
N LEU A 346 -23.08 -15.61 9.73
CA LEU A 346 -21.81 -15.75 10.46
C LEU A 346 -21.98 -15.71 11.98
N ALA A 347 -23.02 -15.05 12.50
CA ALA A 347 -23.34 -15.09 13.93
C ALA A 347 -23.81 -16.49 14.39
N GLN A 348 -24.35 -17.31 13.48
CA GLN A 348 -24.80 -18.68 13.76
C GLN A 348 -23.75 -19.71 13.35
N GLU A 349 -23.12 -19.51 12.19
CA GLU A 349 -22.09 -20.35 11.59
C GLU A 349 -20.86 -19.50 11.22
N PRO A 350 -19.94 -19.25 12.18
CA PRO A 350 -18.77 -18.38 11.97
C PRO A 350 -17.79 -18.84 10.89
N GLU A 351 -17.87 -20.11 10.49
CA GLU A 351 -17.05 -20.72 9.44
C GLU A 351 -17.90 -21.16 8.24
N ASN A 352 -19.03 -20.49 7.98
CA ASN A 352 -19.80 -20.72 6.75
C ASN A 352 -19.02 -20.15 5.54
N PRO A 353 -18.56 -20.99 4.58
CA PRO A 353 -17.67 -20.55 3.51
C PRO A 353 -18.34 -19.54 2.56
N ASN A 354 -19.64 -19.71 2.27
CA ASN A 354 -20.37 -18.80 1.39
C ASN A 354 -20.52 -17.42 2.02
N ALA A 355 -20.99 -17.35 3.26
CA ALA A 355 -21.19 -16.07 3.94
C ALA A 355 -19.86 -15.31 4.13
N LEU A 356 -18.76 -16.01 4.43
CA LEU A 356 -17.42 -15.44 4.46
C LEU A 356 -17.02 -14.88 3.09
N HIS A 357 -17.16 -15.66 2.02
CA HIS A 357 -16.78 -15.23 0.68
C HIS A 357 -17.54 -13.97 0.24
N PHE A 358 -18.86 -13.97 0.41
CA PHE A 358 -19.69 -12.89 -0.09
C PHE A 358 -19.65 -11.62 0.77
N ILE A 359 -19.33 -11.71 2.07
CA ILE A 359 -18.93 -10.51 2.84
C ILE A 359 -17.65 -9.92 2.28
N GLY A 360 -16.64 -10.75 2.03
CA GLY A 360 -15.41 -10.28 1.40
C GLY A 360 -15.68 -9.63 0.05
N LEU A 361 -16.53 -10.25 -0.79
CA LEU A 361 -16.91 -9.68 -2.08
C LEU A 361 -17.63 -8.33 -1.93
N ALA A 362 -18.51 -8.18 -0.94
CA ALA A 362 -19.19 -6.92 -0.65
C ALA A 362 -18.21 -5.83 -0.17
N GLN A 363 -17.23 -6.18 0.66
CA GLN A 363 -16.16 -5.27 1.10
C GLN A 363 -15.30 -4.81 -0.09
N TYR A 364 -14.93 -5.75 -0.98
CA TYR A 364 -14.21 -5.44 -2.21
C TYR A 364 -14.98 -4.46 -3.10
N GLN A 365 -16.27 -4.74 -3.34
CA GLN A 365 -17.14 -3.87 -4.14
C GLN A 365 -17.38 -2.50 -3.51
N SER A 366 -17.21 -2.39 -2.19
CA SER A 366 -17.30 -1.16 -1.43
C SER A 366 -15.96 -0.40 -1.34
N GLY A 367 -14.95 -0.81 -2.12
CA GLY A 367 -13.65 -0.14 -2.22
C GLY A 367 -12.69 -0.43 -1.05
N GLN A 368 -12.88 -1.56 -0.35
CA GLN A 368 -12.01 -2.02 0.74
C GLN A 368 -11.34 -3.35 0.36
N PRO A 369 -10.50 -3.38 -0.71
CA PRO A 369 -9.93 -4.61 -1.23
C PRO A 369 -9.05 -5.33 -0.21
N SER A 370 -8.34 -4.64 0.68
CA SER A 370 -7.48 -5.32 1.67
C SER A 370 -8.28 -6.01 2.77
N ALA A 371 -9.31 -5.34 3.29
CA ALA A 371 -10.21 -5.91 4.28
C ALA A 371 -10.96 -7.13 3.72
N ALA A 372 -11.30 -7.11 2.43
CA ALA A 372 -11.96 -8.22 1.74
C ALA A 372 -11.16 -9.53 1.75
N LEU A 373 -9.83 -9.45 1.80
CA LEU A 373 -8.97 -10.63 1.66
C LEU A 373 -9.07 -11.58 2.86
N GLU A 374 -9.29 -11.08 4.08
CA GLU A 374 -9.39 -11.95 5.27
C GLU A 374 -10.56 -12.94 5.16
N PRO A 375 -11.82 -12.49 5.04
CA PRO A 375 -12.94 -13.41 4.97
C PRO A 375 -12.91 -14.26 3.68
N MET A 376 -12.44 -13.73 2.55
CA MET A 376 -12.27 -14.54 1.33
C MET A 376 -11.22 -15.64 1.53
N TRP A 377 -10.05 -15.33 2.09
CA TRP A 377 -9.01 -16.33 2.35
C TRP A 377 -9.53 -17.42 3.29
N ARG A 378 -10.24 -17.04 4.35
CA ARG A 378 -10.89 -17.99 5.27
C ARG A 378 -11.87 -18.89 4.53
N SER A 379 -12.71 -18.33 3.66
CA SER A 379 -13.60 -19.13 2.80
C SER A 379 -12.81 -20.15 1.96
N LEU A 380 -11.74 -19.72 1.28
CA LEU A 380 -10.89 -20.60 0.47
C LEU A 380 -10.20 -21.70 1.30
N THR A 381 -9.91 -21.47 2.58
CA THR A 381 -9.36 -22.54 3.44
C THR A 381 -10.40 -23.61 3.81
N LEU A 382 -11.68 -23.23 3.85
CA LEU A 382 -12.80 -24.10 4.19
C LEU A 382 -13.37 -24.83 2.96
N THR A 383 -13.31 -24.21 1.78
CA THR A 383 -13.81 -24.78 0.53
C THR A 383 -12.88 -24.43 -0.62
N ARG A 384 -12.27 -25.45 -1.23
CA ARG A 384 -11.30 -25.31 -2.35
C ARG A 384 -11.81 -25.83 -3.69
N THR A 385 -13.13 -25.99 -3.83
CA THR A 385 -13.76 -26.59 -5.01
C THR A 385 -14.46 -25.58 -5.91
N GLU A 386 -14.66 -24.34 -5.45
CA GLU A 386 -15.41 -23.31 -6.17
C GLU A 386 -14.45 -22.38 -6.95
N PRO A 387 -14.32 -22.51 -8.28
CA PRO A 387 -13.38 -21.70 -9.06
C PRO A 387 -13.68 -20.20 -9.01
N GLU A 388 -14.96 -19.82 -8.92
CA GLU A 388 -15.40 -18.42 -8.82
C GLU A 388 -14.88 -17.76 -7.54
N PHE A 389 -14.69 -18.53 -6.45
CA PHE A 389 -14.19 -17.96 -5.19
C PHE A 389 -12.73 -17.53 -5.32
N PHE A 390 -11.92 -18.38 -5.95
CA PHE A 390 -10.54 -18.06 -6.28
C PHE A 390 -10.44 -16.92 -7.30
N SER A 391 -11.32 -16.89 -8.31
CA SER A 391 -11.42 -15.79 -9.28
C SER A 391 -11.70 -14.44 -8.59
N ASN A 392 -12.65 -14.39 -7.66
CA ASN A 392 -12.98 -13.17 -6.91
C ASN A 392 -11.85 -12.74 -5.97
N TYR A 393 -11.21 -13.69 -5.28
CA TYR A 393 -10.03 -13.39 -4.47
C TYR A 393 -8.90 -12.83 -5.33
N SER A 394 -8.68 -13.38 -6.53
CA SER A 394 -7.66 -12.90 -7.48
C SER A 394 -7.86 -11.43 -7.85
N ALA A 395 -9.10 -11.02 -8.10
CA ALA A 395 -9.45 -9.64 -8.40
C ALA A 395 -9.27 -8.70 -7.19
N ALA A 396 -9.70 -9.13 -6.00
CA ALA A 396 -9.52 -8.38 -4.77
C ALA A 396 -8.02 -8.21 -4.42
N ALA A 397 -7.23 -9.29 -4.55
CA ALA A 397 -5.80 -9.29 -4.28
C ALA A 397 -5.04 -8.36 -5.22
N TRP A 398 -5.41 -8.31 -6.51
CA TRP A 398 -4.84 -7.35 -7.45
C TRP A 398 -5.12 -5.91 -7.08
N SER A 399 -6.37 -5.61 -6.71
CA SER A 399 -6.76 -4.27 -6.25
C SER A 399 -6.03 -3.88 -4.96
N ALA A 400 -5.72 -4.84 -4.09
CA ALA A 400 -4.90 -4.65 -2.89
C ALA A 400 -3.37 -4.62 -3.14
N GLY A 401 -2.90 -4.71 -4.40
CA GLY A 401 -1.48 -4.71 -4.75
C GLY A 401 -0.75 -6.05 -4.56
N ARG A 402 -1.46 -7.11 -4.17
CA ARG A 402 -0.93 -8.47 -3.90
C ARG A 402 -0.93 -9.33 -5.16
N TYR A 403 -0.19 -8.89 -6.19
CA TYR A 403 -0.25 -9.50 -7.52
C TYR A 403 0.18 -10.98 -7.57
N VAL A 404 1.15 -11.39 -6.74
CA VAL A 404 1.60 -12.80 -6.66
C VAL A 404 0.48 -13.70 -6.14
N GLU A 405 -0.25 -13.24 -5.11
CA GLU A 405 -1.39 -13.98 -4.57
C GLU A 405 -2.58 -13.95 -5.53
N GLY A 406 -2.76 -12.83 -6.24
CA GLY A 406 -3.73 -12.73 -7.31
C GLY A 406 -3.47 -13.71 -8.45
N GLN A 407 -2.20 -13.86 -8.87
CA GLN A 407 -1.78 -14.87 -9.84
C GLN A 407 -2.07 -16.28 -9.34
N TRP A 408 -1.61 -16.61 -8.12
CA TRP A 408 -1.83 -17.92 -7.48
C TRP A 408 -3.32 -18.29 -7.47
N ALA A 409 -4.19 -17.37 -7.05
CA ALA A 409 -5.62 -17.62 -6.98
C ALA A 409 -6.24 -17.83 -8.37
N ALA A 410 -5.84 -17.03 -9.37
CA ALA A 410 -6.31 -17.23 -10.73
C ALA A 410 -5.87 -18.59 -11.30
N GLU A 411 -4.61 -19.00 -11.08
CA GLU A 411 -4.10 -20.31 -11.49
C GLU A 411 -4.85 -21.46 -10.79
N HIS A 412 -5.17 -21.32 -9.51
CA HIS A 412 -6.00 -22.28 -8.80
C HIS A 412 -7.42 -22.38 -9.35
N ALA A 413 -8.07 -21.26 -9.66
CA ALA A 413 -9.36 -21.27 -10.34
C ALA A 413 -9.29 -22.03 -11.67
N LEU A 414 -8.22 -21.83 -12.44
CA LEU A 414 -7.99 -22.51 -13.73
C LEU A 414 -7.62 -23.99 -13.59
N SER A 415 -7.09 -24.42 -12.44
CA SER A 415 -6.89 -25.84 -12.15
C SER A 415 -8.19 -26.59 -11.89
N LEU A 416 -9.23 -25.88 -11.41
CA LEU A 416 -10.57 -26.40 -11.17
C LEU A 416 -11.44 -26.31 -12.43
N ASP A 417 -11.34 -25.20 -13.17
CA ASP A 417 -11.99 -24.99 -14.47
C ASP A 417 -11.02 -24.30 -15.45
N ALA A 418 -10.41 -25.08 -16.33
CA ALA A 418 -9.41 -24.61 -17.29
C ALA A 418 -9.94 -23.59 -18.31
N ASN A 419 -11.27 -23.48 -18.46
CA ASN A 419 -11.94 -22.58 -19.40
C ASN A 419 -12.69 -21.45 -18.70
N HIS A 420 -12.41 -21.18 -17.43
CA HIS A 420 -13.06 -20.10 -16.68
C HIS A 420 -12.64 -18.71 -17.22
N PRO A 421 -13.53 -17.96 -17.89
CA PRO A 421 -13.15 -16.70 -18.55
C PRO A 421 -12.74 -15.61 -17.55
N GLY A 422 -13.46 -15.49 -16.42
CA GLY A 422 -13.13 -14.55 -15.34
C GLY A 422 -11.72 -14.75 -14.78
N ALA A 423 -11.36 -15.97 -14.41
CA ALA A 423 -10.03 -16.33 -13.94
C ALA A 423 -8.93 -16.07 -14.99
N LEU A 424 -9.16 -16.34 -16.28
CA LEU A 424 -8.20 -16.01 -17.34
C LEU A 424 -7.98 -14.49 -17.47
N ASN A 425 -9.05 -13.69 -17.39
CA ASN A 425 -8.94 -12.24 -17.34
C ASN A 425 -8.15 -11.77 -16.11
N ASN A 426 -8.42 -12.38 -14.94
CA ASN A 426 -7.75 -12.01 -13.69
C ASN A 426 -6.28 -12.42 -13.66
N LEU A 427 -5.95 -13.58 -14.23
CA LEU A 427 -4.57 -13.99 -14.48
C LEU A 427 -3.87 -12.96 -15.37
N GLY A 428 -4.51 -12.54 -16.45
CA GLY A 428 -3.96 -11.57 -17.41
C GLY A 428 -3.50 -10.27 -16.75
N PHE A 429 -4.33 -9.63 -15.93
CA PHE A 429 -3.92 -8.36 -15.30
C PHE A 429 -2.93 -8.54 -14.13
N ASN A 430 -2.94 -9.68 -13.43
CA ASN A 430 -1.94 -9.96 -12.39
C ASN A 430 -0.57 -10.18 -13.01
N LEU A 431 -0.49 -10.98 -14.09
CA LEU A 431 0.74 -11.20 -14.86
C LEU A 431 1.29 -9.89 -15.43
N ARG A 432 0.42 -9.01 -15.95
CA ARG A 432 0.83 -7.68 -16.42
C ARG A 432 1.47 -6.87 -15.30
N SER A 433 0.85 -6.86 -14.12
CA SER A 433 1.37 -6.14 -12.95
C SER A 433 2.68 -6.72 -12.39
N LEU A 434 3.00 -7.97 -12.73
CA LEU A 434 4.28 -8.64 -12.47
C LEU A 434 5.26 -8.52 -13.65
N ASN A 435 4.99 -7.63 -14.60
CA ASN A 435 5.78 -7.42 -15.83
C ASN A 435 5.91 -8.66 -16.75
N GLN A 436 5.08 -9.69 -16.56
CA GLN A 436 5.03 -10.89 -17.41
C GLN A 436 4.09 -10.68 -18.61
N ILE A 437 4.49 -9.75 -19.51
CA ILE A 437 3.60 -9.22 -20.55
C ILE A 437 3.15 -10.27 -21.58
N ASP A 438 4.02 -11.15 -22.03
CA ASP A 438 3.64 -12.19 -23.00
C ASP A 438 2.63 -13.19 -22.42
N ALA A 439 2.86 -13.64 -21.19
CA ALA A 439 1.94 -14.53 -20.49
C ALA A 439 0.59 -13.84 -20.21
N SER A 440 0.61 -12.55 -19.89
CA SER A 440 -0.59 -11.72 -19.75
C SER A 440 -1.43 -11.70 -21.03
N ILE A 441 -0.81 -11.44 -22.18
CA ILE A 441 -1.49 -11.42 -23.48
C ILE A 441 -2.09 -12.79 -23.79
N GLN A 442 -1.33 -13.88 -23.56
CA GLN A 442 -1.82 -15.24 -23.77
C GLN A 442 -3.05 -15.58 -22.90
N ALA A 443 -3.08 -15.14 -21.65
CA ALA A 443 -4.23 -15.34 -20.77
C ALA A 443 -5.49 -14.62 -21.30
N PHE A 444 -5.35 -13.36 -21.74
CA PHE A 444 -6.45 -12.62 -22.37
C PHE A 444 -6.90 -13.22 -23.70
N ASP A 445 -5.97 -13.65 -24.54
CA ASP A 445 -6.26 -14.29 -25.82
C ASP A 445 -7.05 -15.60 -25.62
N ARG A 446 -6.69 -16.39 -24.60
CA ARG A 446 -7.48 -17.57 -24.19
C ARG A 446 -8.88 -17.19 -23.72
N ALA A 447 -9.02 -16.14 -22.91
CA ALA A 447 -10.33 -15.67 -22.45
C ALA A 447 -11.23 -15.27 -23.63
N LEU A 448 -10.66 -14.57 -24.62
CA LEU A 448 -11.35 -14.11 -25.83
C LEU A 448 -11.61 -15.24 -26.84
N ALA A 449 -10.82 -16.31 -26.82
CA ALA A 449 -11.11 -17.51 -27.60
C ALA A 449 -12.34 -18.27 -27.06
N ILE A 450 -12.56 -18.24 -25.75
CA ILE A 450 -13.71 -18.87 -25.09
C ILE A 450 -14.95 -17.98 -25.19
N VAL A 451 -14.79 -16.68 -24.93
CA VAL A 451 -15.86 -15.68 -24.97
C VAL A 451 -15.41 -14.50 -25.87
N PRO A 452 -15.68 -14.54 -27.19
CA PRO A 452 -15.24 -13.50 -28.13
C PRO A 452 -15.70 -12.09 -27.82
N ASP A 453 -16.90 -11.96 -27.22
CA ASP A 453 -17.53 -10.70 -26.82
C ASP A 453 -17.22 -10.32 -25.36
N PHE A 454 -16.15 -10.86 -24.77
CA PHE A 454 -15.72 -10.51 -23.42
C PHE A 454 -15.00 -9.16 -23.39
N ASN A 455 -15.78 -8.10 -23.43
CA ASN A 455 -15.27 -6.74 -23.57
C ASN A 455 -14.27 -6.34 -22.45
N TYR A 456 -14.47 -6.78 -21.21
CA TYR A 456 -13.51 -6.50 -20.12
C TYR A 456 -12.13 -7.12 -20.38
N ALA A 457 -12.06 -8.36 -20.88
CA ALA A 457 -10.79 -9.01 -21.21
C ALA A 457 -10.10 -8.31 -22.39
N ARG A 458 -10.85 -7.92 -23.42
CA ARG A 458 -10.34 -7.15 -24.55
C ARG A 458 -9.78 -5.79 -24.10
N TRP A 459 -10.54 -5.07 -23.28
CA TRP A 459 -10.09 -3.81 -22.68
C TRP A 459 -8.80 -4.00 -21.88
N ASN A 460 -8.75 -4.99 -21.00
CA ASN A 460 -7.57 -5.24 -20.16
C ASN A 460 -6.33 -5.67 -20.97
N ARG A 461 -6.53 -6.40 -22.08
CA ARG A 461 -5.47 -6.80 -23.02
C ARG A 461 -4.78 -5.60 -23.66
N THR A 462 -5.51 -4.50 -23.90
CA THR A 462 -4.96 -3.24 -24.42
C THR A 462 -3.66 -2.86 -23.74
N PHE A 463 -3.66 -2.78 -22.41
CA PHE A 463 -2.49 -2.29 -21.67
C PHE A 463 -1.30 -3.25 -21.77
N SER A 464 -1.53 -4.55 -21.91
CA SER A 464 -0.45 -5.52 -22.14
C SER A 464 0.10 -5.44 -23.57
N LEU A 465 -0.76 -5.25 -24.57
CA LEU A 465 -0.34 -5.02 -25.96
C LEU A 465 0.48 -3.74 -26.10
N LEU A 466 0.01 -2.64 -25.48
CA LEU A 466 0.74 -1.38 -25.45
C LEU A 466 2.08 -1.51 -24.73
N ALA A 467 2.13 -2.23 -23.60
CA ALA A 467 3.37 -2.49 -22.86
C ALA A 467 4.38 -3.30 -23.68
N LYS A 468 3.89 -4.18 -24.57
CA LYS A 468 4.71 -4.94 -25.53
C LYS A 468 5.19 -4.09 -26.72
N GLY A 469 4.61 -2.91 -26.93
CA GLY A 469 4.86 -2.07 -28.11
C GLY A 469 3.98 -2.40 -29.32
N ASP A 470 2.99 -3.28 -29.17
CA ASP A 470 2.03 -3.62 -30.22
C ASP A 470 0.90 -2.59 -30.28
N TYR A 471 1.23 -1.41 -30.81
CA TYR A 471 0.32 -0.26 -30.82
C TYR A 471 -0.87 -0.48 -31.76
N GLU A 472 -0.68 -1.20 -32.86
CA GLU A 472 -1.77 -1.51 -33.79
C GLU A 472 -2.89 -2.27 -33.08
N ARG A 473 -2.59 -3.43 -32.47
CA ARG A 473 -3.61 -4.21 -31.76
C ARG A 473 -4.04 -3.55 -30.45
N GLY A 474 -3.11 -2.92 -29.73
CA GLY A 474 -3.38 -2.27 -28.46
C GLY A 474 -4.38 -1.13 -28.58
N PHE A 475 -4.13 -0.16 -29.48
CA PHE A 475 -5.07 0.94 -29.68
C PHE A 475 -6.36 0.51 -30.39
N ALA A 476 -6.35 -0.55 -31.20
CA ALA A 476 -7.58 -1.14 -31.73
C ALA A 476 -8.48 -1.70 -30.62
N ASP A 477 -7.93 -2.42 -29.64
CA ASP A 477 -8.69 -2.88 -28.47
C ASP A 477 -9.13 -1.70 -27.57
N TYR A 478 -8.33 -0.64 -27.48
CA TYR A 478 -8.63 0.56 -26.70
C TYR A 478 -9.88 1.32 -27.17
N GLU A 479 -10.26 1.21 -28.44
CA GLU A 479 -11.47 1.84 -28.97
C GLU A 479 -12.75 1.36 -28.27
N LEU A 480 -12.70 0.20 -27.62
CA LEU A 480 -13.80 -0.34 -26.82
C LEU A 480 -14.23 0.59 -25.67
N ARG A 481 -13.34 1.46 -25.18
CA ARG A 481 -13.66 2.44 -24.12
C ARG A 481 -14.83 3.34 -24.47
N LEU A 482 -15.05 3.59 -25.77
CA LEU A 482 -16.10 4.46 -26.26
C LEU A 482 -17.49 3.86 -26.02
N GLN A 483 -17.58 2.55 -25.77
CA GLN A 483 -18.83 1.86 -25.47
C GLN A 483 -19.21 1.90 -23.98
N PHE A 484 -18.28 2.30 -23.11
CA PHE A 484 -18.46 2.28 -21.66
C PHE A 484 -18.50 3.71 -21.10
N PRO A 485 -19.63 4.17 -20.53
CA PRO A 485 -19.77 5.55 -20.05
C PRO A 485 -18.65 6.00 -19.11
N GLN A 486 -18.16 5.09 -18.26
CA GLN A 486 -17.11 5.36 -17.28
C GLN A 486 -15.70 5.51 -17.86
N THR A 487 -15.46 5.14 -19.12
CA THR A 487 -14.16 5.26 -19.80
C THR A 487 -14.20 6.13 -21.05
N GLN A 488 -15.31 6.82 -21.31
CA GLN A 488 -15.44 7.74 -22.42
C GLN A 488 -14.57 9.00 -22.22
N PRO A 489 -14.15 9.67 -23.31
CA PRO A 489 -13.52 10.99 -23.27
C PRO A 489 -14.34 11.99 -22.46
N SER A 490 -13.69 13.01 -21.93
CA SER A 490 -14.36 13.99 -21.07
C SER A 490 -15.35 14.85 -21.88
N GLY A 491 -16.57 15.00 -21.36
CA GLY A 491 -17.64 15.80 -21.99
C GLY A 491 -18.58 14.98 -22.88
N LYS A 492 -19.61 15.64 -23.42
CA LYS A 492 -20.62 14.98 -24.25
C LYS A 492 -20.06 14.68 -25.64
N ILE A 493 -20.07 13.41 -26.04
CA ILE A 493 -19.72 12.99 -27.40
C ILE A 493 -20.80 13.51 -28.38
N PRO A 494 -20.42 14.17 -29.51
CA PRO A 494 -21.39 14.64 -30.50
C PRO A 494 -22.20 13.49 -31.12
N ALA A 495 -23.50 13.46 -30.84
CA ALA A 495 -24.40 12.47 -31.42
C ALA A 495 -24.48 12.63 -32.95
N ASN A 496 -24.47 11.52 -33.68
CA ASN A 496 -24.55 11.47 -35.16
C ASN A 496 -23.38 12.10 -35.92
N THR A 497 -22.29 12.46 -35.25
CA THR A 497 -21.04 12.88 -35.91
C THR A 497 -20.14 11.66 -36.11
N PRO A 498 -19.63 11.38 -37.32
CA PRO A 498 -18.76 10.24 -37.55
C PRO A 498 -17.40 10.40 -36.87
N ILE A 499 -16.82 9.29 -36.40
CA ILE A 499 -15.45 9.25 -35.89
C ILE A 499 -14.49 9.35 -37.08
N TRP A 500 -13.54 10.29 -37.05
CA TRP A 500 -12.46 10.35 -38.04
C TRP A 500 -11.46 9.22 -37.82
N ARG A 501 -11.18 8.45 -38.86
CA ARG A 501 -10.27 7.28 -38.82
C ARG A 501 -9.04 7.46 -39.71
N GLY A 502 -8.74 8.69 -40.12
CA GLY A 502 -7.57 9.01 -40.93
C GLY A 502 -7.86 9.20 -42.42
N GLU A 503 -9.12 9.08 -42.83
CA GLU A 503 -9.55 9.32 -44.21
C GLU A 503 -9.29 10.77 -44.66
N PRO A 504 -9.08 11.02 -45.98
CA PRO A 504 -8.94 12.38 -46.51
C PRO A 504 -10.18 13.24 -46.24
N ALA A 505 -9.99 14.40 -45.62
CA ALA A 505 -11.06 15.28 -45.16
C ALA A 505 -10.72 16.77 -45.31
N VAL A 506 -10.15 17.14 -46.46
CA VAL A 506 -9.69 18.51 -46.76
C VAL A 506 -10.82 19.54 -46.61
N GLY A 507 -10.59 20.58 -45.83
CA GLY A 507 -11.53 21.68 -45.56
C GLY A 507 -12.68 21.32 -44.62
N LYS A 508 -12.69 20.10 -44.06
CA LYS A 508 -13.74 19.62 -43.14
C LYS A 508 -13.44 20.03 -41.70
N THR A 509 -14.50 20.19 -40.91
CA THR A 509 -14.41 20.53 -39.48
C THR A 509 -14.28 19.28 -38.62
N ILE A 510 -13.36 19.29 -37.64
CA ILE A 510 -13.18 18.18 -36.70
C ILE A 510 -13.14 18.67 -35.25
N LEU A 511 -13.87 17.97 -34.38
CA LEU A 511 -13.74 18.10 -32.93
C LEU A 511 -12.74 17.08 -32.39
N LEU A 512 -11.65 17.55 -31.79
CA LEU A 512 -10.73 16.71 -31.01
C LEU A 512 -11.07 16.80 -29.52
N MET A 513 -11.32 15.66 -28.88
CA MET A 513 -11.71 15.58 -27.47
C MET A 513 -10.58 15.05 -26.59
N CYS A 514 -10.31 15.73 -25.46
CA CYS A 514 -9.40 15.23 -24.43
C CYS A 514 -9.94 13.96 -23.74
N GLU A 515 -9.01 13.11 -23.28
CA GLU A 515 -9.35 11.95 -22.45
C GLU A 515 -9.69 12.37 -21.00
N GLN A 516 -9.87 11.40 -20.11
CA GLN A 516 -10.18 11.65 -18.69
C GLN A 516 -8.98 12.19 -17.91
N GLY A 517 -7.78 11.67 -18.18
CA GLY A 517 -6.55 12.04 -17.46
C GLY A 517 -5.96 13.36 -17.96
N LEU A 518 -5.61 14.25 -17.03
CA LEU A 518 -4.93 15.52 -17.35
C LEU A 518 -3.59 15.28 -18.08
N GLY A 519 -2.83 14.28 -17.65
CA GLY A 519 -1.55 13.88 -18.25
C GLY A 519 -1.69 13.35 -19.67
N ASP A 520 -2.76 12.60 -19.94
CA ASP A 520 -3.04 12.04 -21.26
C ASP A 520 -3.27 13.15 -22.29
N THR A 521 -3.97 14.22 -21.89
CA THR A 521 -4.14 15.40 -22.76
C THR A 521 -2.79 16.02 -23.13
N PHE A 522 -1.89 16.22 -22.15
CA PHE A 522 -0.55 16.77 -22.44
C PHE A 522 0.24 15.83 -23.35
N MET A 523 0.24 14.53 -23.07
CA MET A 523 0.98 13.55 -23.84
C MET A 523 0.50 13.47 -25.30
N PHE A 524 -0.81 13.43 -25.54
CA PHE A 524 -1.38 13.21 -26.88
C PHE A 524 -1.66 14.49 -27.67
N ALA A 525 -1.60 15.67 -27.05
CA ALA A 525 -1.68 16.95 -27.78
C ALA A 525 -0.61 17.08 -28.88
N ARG A 526 0.48 16.31 -28.80
CA ARG A 526 1.50 16.20 -29.87
C ARG A 526 0.94 15.85 -31.24
N PHE A 527 -0.21 15.18 -31.30
CA PHE A 527 -0.82 14.75 -32.57
C PHE A 527 -1.70 15.84 -33.19
N VAL A 528 -2.07 16.89 -32.44
CA VAL A 528 -2.91 17.98 -32.94
C VAL A 528 -2.33 18.63 -34.21
N PRO A 529 -1.03 19.00 -34.29
CA PRO A 529 -0.45 19.53 -35.52
C PRO A 529 -0.55 18.56 -36.69
N MET A 530 -0.43 17.25 -36.46
CA MET A 530 -0.53 16.25 -37.53
C MET A 530 -1.94 16.20 -38.14
N VAL A 531 -2.99 16.41 -37.32
CA VAL A 531 -4.37 16.54 -37.82
C VAL A 531 -4.52 17.81 -38.66
N VAL A 532 -3.93 18.94 -38.22
CA VAL A 532 -3.93 20.20 -38.99
C VAL A 532 -3.25 20.01 -40.35
N THR A 533 -2.16 19.24 -40.44
CA THR A 533 -1.49 18.96 -41.73
C THR A 533 -2.32 18.13 -42.71
N ARG A 534 -3.48 17.60 -42.29
CA ARG A 534 -4.45 16.92 -43.16
C ARG A 534 -5.53 17.88 -43.72
N ASP A 535 -5.30 19.18 -43.61
CA ASP A 535 -6.20 20.26 -44.03
C ASP A 535 -7.58 20.22 -43.34
N LEU A 536 -7.63 19.70 -42.11
CA LEU A 536 -8.81 19.72 -41.24
C LEU A 536 -8.87 21.02 -40.43
N ILE A 537 -10.07 21.58 -40.29
CA ILE A 537 -10.35 22.74 -39.43
C ILE A 537 -10.60 22.22 -38.01
N VAL A 538 -9.58 22.30 -37.17
CA VAL A 538 -9.56 21.68 -35.84
C VAL A 538 -10.17 22.59 -34.78
N THR A 539 -11.12 22.06 -34.02
CA THR A 539 -11.52 22.56 -32.70
C THR A 539 -11.10 21.55 -31.64
N PHE A 540 -10.31 21.97 -30.66
CA PHE A 540 -9.77 21.11 -29.61
C PHE A 540 -10.43 21.41 -28.26
N VAL A 541 -11.18 20.45 -27.73
CA VAL A 541 -11.84 20.59 -26.43
C VAL A 541 -11.02 19.94 -25.32
N VAL A 542 -10.78 20.71 -24.26
CA VAL A 542 -9.95 20.34 -23.12
C VAL A 542 -10.61 20.72 -21.79
N GLN A 543 -10.06 20.25 -20.67
CA GLN A 543 -10.47 20.72 -19.34
C GLN A 543 -10.28 22.23 -19.23
N LYS A 544 -11.18 22.93 -18.52
CA LYS A 544 -11.17 24.40 -18.43
C LYS A 544 -9.81 24.97 -18.01
N SER A 545 -9.14 24.33 -17.04
CA SER A 545 -7.81 24.73 -16.57
C SER A 545 -6.71 24.60 -17.62
N GLN A 546 -6.90 23.79 -18.67
CA GLN A 546 -5.91 23.56 -19.73
C GLN A 546 -6.09 24.50 -20.93
N VAL A 547 -7.23 25.18 -21.07
CA VAL A 547 -7.58 25.97 -22.28
C VAL A 547 -6.51 27.00 -22.60
N ALA A 548 -6.08 27.81 -21.62
CA ALA A 548 -5.11 28.88 -21.85
C ALA A 548 -3.75 28.34 -22.34
N LEU A 549 -3.23 27.28 -21.70
CA LEU A 549 -1.95 26.66 -22.08
C LEU A 549 -2.02 26.02 -23.47
N MET A 550 -3.13 25.34 -23.77
CA MET A 550 -3.33 24.67 -25.06
C MET A 550 -3.52 25.69 -26.19
N GLN A 551 -4.31 26.75 -25.97
CA GLN A 551 -4.48 27.82 -26.96
C GLN A 551 -3.17 28.54 -27.27
N GLN A 552 -2.33 28.76 -26.26
CA GLN A 552 -0.99 29.33 -26.43
C GLN A 552 -0.05 28.40 -27.21
N SER A 553 -0.18 27.09 -27.02
CA SER A 553 0.67 26.08 -27.68
C SER A 553 0.25 25.82 -29.13
N PHE A 554 -1.05 25.97 -29.44
CA PHE A 554 -1.63 25.73 -30.76
C PHE A 554 -2.43 26.97 -31.24
N PRO A 555 -1.74 28.06 -31.62
CA PRO A 555 -2.40 29.33 -31.96
C PRO A 555 -3.34 29.26 -33.18
N ASP A 556 -3.08 28.33 -34.10
CA ASP A 556 -3.90 28.12 -35.31
C ASP A 556 -5.09 27.17 -35.08
N VAL A 557 -5.26 26.66 -33.85
CA VAL A 557 -6.34 25.76 -33.46
C VAL A 557 -7.29 26.49 -32.52
N ARG A 558 -8.60 26.31 -32.73
CA ARG A 558 -9.60 26.81 -31.77
C ARG A 558 -9.64 25.90 -30.55
N VAL A 559 -9.16 26.37 -29.41
CA VAL A 559 -9.19 25.60 -28.16
C VAL A 559 -10.32 26.11 -27.26
N ILE A 560 -11.13 25.19 -26.74
CA ILE A 560 -12.32 25.51 -25.93
C ILE A 560 -12.44 24.59 -24.70
N ALA A 561 -13.21 25.00 -23.70
CA ALA A 561 -13.48 24.16 -22.54
C ALA A 561 -14.57 23.11 -22.84
N ILE A 562 -14.51 21.98 -22.13
CA ILE A 562 -15.57 20.97 -22.12
C ILE A 562 -16.94 21.64 -21.88
N GLY A 563 -17.91 21.30 -22.74
CA GLY A 563 -19.28 21.80 -22.70
C GLY A 563 -19.56 22.90 -23.73
N GLU A 564 -18.55 23.68 -24.13
CA GLU A 564 -18.72 24.73 -25.15
C GLU A 564 -19.00 24.15 -26.55
N HIS A 565 -18.47 22.97 -26.84
CA HIS A 565 -18.62 22.30 -28.13
C HIS A 565 -20.03 21.77 -28.40
N GLU A 566 -20.88 21.64 -27.36
CA GLU A 566 -22.17 20.95 -27.46
C GLU A 566 -23.21 21.67 -28.34
N VAL A 567 -23.03 22.97 -28.56
CA VAL A 567 -23.87 23.78 -29.45
C VAL A 567 -23.31 23.91 -30.87
N MET A 568 -22.16 23.30 -31.13
CA MET A 568 -21.46 23.36 -32.42
C MET A 568 -21.76 22.10 -33.25
N GLN A 569 -21.55 22.20 -34.56
CA GLN A 569 -21.64 21.08 -35.49
C GLN A 569 -20.27 20.84 -36.12
N PHE A 570 -19.95 19.57 -36.32
CA PHE A 570 -18.68 19.13 -36.90
C PHE A 570 -18.94 18.09 -37.99
N ASP A 571 -18.09 18.06 -39.01
CA ASP A 571 -18.12 16.98 -40.00
C ASP A 571 -17.60 15.66 -39.39
N TYR A 572 -16.63 15.77 -38.47
CA TYR A 572 -16.02 14.63 -37.78
C TYR A 572 -15.72 14.93 -36.31
N TRP A 573 -15.49 13.87 -35.53
CA TRP A 573 -14.85 13.99 -34.22
C TRP A 573 -13.83 12.86 -33.99
N ALA A 574 -12.89 13.07 -33.07
CA ALA A 574 -12.00 12.02 -32.58
C ALA A 574 -11.57 12.31 -31.14
N ALA A 575 -11.42 11.28 -30.33
CA ALA A 575 -10.72 11.38 -29.06
C ALA A 575 -9.20 11.34 -29.30
N LEU A 576 -8.42 11.96 -28.39
CA LEU A 576 -6.97 12.09 -28.57
C LEU A 576 -6.25 10.74 -28.77
N TRP A 577 -6.62 9.68 -28.05
CA TRP A 577 -5.96 8.39 -28.24
C TRP A 577 -6.37 7.69 -29.53
N SER A 578 -7.56 7.99 -30.05
CA SER A 578 -8.03 7.48 -31.34
C SER A 578 -7.23 8.06 -32.52
N LEU A 579 -6.44 9.12 -32.29
CA LEU A 579 -5.52 9.67 -33.29
C LEU A 579 -4.35 8.73 -33.60
N VAL A 580 -3.91 7.88 -32.66
CA VAL A 580 -2.79 6.95 -32.89
C VAL A 580 -3.09 5.99 -34.04
N PRO A 581 -4.19 5.20 -34.02
CA PRO A 581 -4.53 4.35 -35.16
C PRO A 581 -4.93 5.16 -36.40
N ALA A 582 -5.66 6.28 -36.25
CA ALA A 582 -6.06 7.11 -37.39
C ALA A 582 -4.88 7.72 -38.17
N LEU A 583 -3.77 7.99 -37.50
CA LEU A 583 -2.54 8.51 -38.10
C LEU A 583 -1.55 7.39 -38.49
N GLY A 584 -1.87 6.11 -38.22
CA GLY A 584 -1.00 4.98 -38.50
C GLY A 584 0.27 4.97 -37.64
N ILE A 585 0.16 5.41 -36.39
CA ILE A 585 1.29 5.50 -35.47
C ILE A 585 1.58 4.13 -34.86
N THR A 586 2.84 3.71 -35.00
CA THR A 586 3.44 2.52 -34.38
C THR A 586 4.54 2.97 -33.41
N LEU A 587 5.10 2.06 -32.63
CA LEU A 587 6.26 2.37 -31.79
C LEU A 587 7.47 2.84 -32.62
N GLU A 588 7.63 2.30 -33.84
CA GLU A 588 8.76 2.60 -34.74
C GLU A 588 8.69 4.00 -35.35
N ASN A 589 7.49 4.52 -35.62
CA ASN A 589 7.29 5.83 -36.22
C ASN A 589 6.75 6.89 -35.24
N LEU A 590 6.74 6.57 -33.94
CA LEU A 590 6.19 7.42 -32.89
C LEU A 590 6.84 8.81 -32.89
N PRO A 591 6.07 9.90 -33.10
CA PRO A 591 6.61 11.25 -32.97
C PRO A 591 6.89 11.55 -31.50
N ALA A 592 8.18 11.69 -31.18
CA ALA A 592 8.66 12.04 -29.85
C ALA A 592 9.43 13.39 -29.89
N PRO A 593 8.76 14.51 -30.24
CA PRO A 593 9.43 15.81 -30.27
C PRO A 593 9.89 16.20 -28.87
N LYS A 594 11.07 16.84 -28.79
CA LYS A 594 11.60 17.33 -27.51
C LYS A 594 10.71 18.37 -26.84
N ARG A 595 9.92 19.14 -27.60
CA ARG A 595 8.97 20.15 -27.09
C ARG A 595 7.80 20.28 -28.06
N PHE A 596 6.60 20.40 -27.54
CA PHE A 596 5.40 20.73 -28.33
C PHE A 596 4.35 21.56 -27.59
N LEU A 597 4.52 21.81 -26.28
CA LEU A 597 3.81 22.87 -25.56
C LEU A 597 4.69 24.12 -25.43
N ARG A 598 4.04 25.28 -25.33
CA ARG A 598 4.71 26.59 -25.26
C ARG A 598 4.28 27.36 -24.03
N THR A 599 5.19 28.16 -23.50
CA THR A 599 5.04 29.08 -22.35
C THR A 599 5.21 30.53 -22.81
N SER A 600 4.76 31.47 -21.98
CA SER A 600 5.01 32.89 -22.15
C SER A 600 6.43 33.21 -21.68
N GLU A 601 7.26 33.76 -22.57
CA GLU A 601 8.65 34.14 -22.23
C GLU A 601 8.72 35.13 -21.05
N ALA A 602 7.72 36.02 -20.94
CA ALA A 602 7.63 36.97 -19.85
C ALA A 602 7.37 36.29 -18.49
N ASP A 603 6.52 35.27 -18.46
CA ASP A 603 6.22 34.51 -17.23
C ASP A 603 7.41 33.63 -16.81
N VAL A 604 8.09 33.01 -17.78
CA VAL A 604 9.33 32.26 -17.52
C VAL A 604 10.42 33.19 -16.96
N ALA A 605 10.60 34.37 -17.55
CA ALA A 605 11.57 35.35 -17.07
C ALA A 605 11.29 35.81 -15.63
N LYS A 606 10.01 35.97 -15.26
CA LYS A 606 9.59 36.28 -13.89
C LYS A 606 10.02 35.18 -12.91
N TRP A 607 9.79 33.92 -13.24
CA TRP A 607 10.20 32.80 -12.39
C TRP A 607 11.72 32.67 -12.27
N ARG A 608 12.46 32.82 -13.38
CA ARG A 608 13.94 32.82 -13.35
C ARG A 608 14.50 33.93 -12.46
N GLY A 609 13.92 35.13 -12.53
CA GLY A 609 14.29 36.25 -11.65
C GLY A 609 14.06 35.93 -10.17
N ARG A 610 12.95 35.26 -9.84
CA ARG A 610 12.65 34.84 -8.47
C ARG A 610 13.61 33.76 -7.97
N LEU A 611 13.87 32.73 -8.78
CA LEU A 611 14.83 31.66 -8.45
C LEU A 611 16.24 32.21 -8.21
N ALA A 612 16.67 33.19 -9.01
CA ALA A 612 17.95 33.87 -8.81
C ALA A 612 17.98 34.65 -7.48
N SER A 613 16.89 35.35 -7.14
CA SER A 613 16.78 36.07 -5.86
C SER A 613 16.84 35.12 -4.65
N GLU A 614 16.15 33.99 -4.70
CA GLU A 614 16.18 32.97 -3.64
C GLU A 614 17.58 32.37 -3.46
N SER A 615 18.22 32.03 -4.59
CA SER A 615 19.60 31.50 -4.59
C SER A 615 20.57 32.47 -3.91
N LEU A 616 20.44 33.77 -4.18
CA LEU A 616 21.24 34.82 -3.56
C LEU A 616 20.94 34.98 -2.06
N SER A 617 19.67 34.88 -1.65
CA SER A 617 19.28 34.95 -0.22
C SER A 617 19.90 33.79 0.56
N ARG A 618 19.70 32.55 0.09
CA ARG A 618 20.25 31.35 0.73
C ARG A 618 21.78 31.34 0.75
N ALA A 619 22.43 31.85 -0.30
CA ALA A 619 23.88 32.00 -0.31
C ALA A 619 24.38 32.99 0.77
N ARG A 620 23.66 34.09 1.00
CA ARG A 620 24.00 35.08 2.03
C ARG A 620 23.80 34.53 3.45
N GLU A 621 22.71 33.82 3.70
CA GLU A 621 22.44 33.16 4.98
C GLU A 621 23.54 32.16 5.34
N ARG A 622 24.01 31.36 4.38
CA ARG A 622 25.13 30.42 4.58
C ARG A 622 26.45 31.09 4.95
N VAL A 623 26.75 32.26 4.39
CA VAL A 623 27.96 33.02 4.73
C VAL A 623 27.82 33.62 6.13
N ALA A 624 26.62 34.06 6.53
CA ALA A 624 26.36 34.59 7.86
C ALA A 624 26.52 33.54 8.98
N ASP A 625 26.16 32.28 8.72
CA ASP A 625 26.29 31.16 9.67
C ASP A 625 27.73 30.63 9.84
N ARG A 626 28.72 31.16 9.10
CA ARG A 626 30.15 30.85 9.26
C ARG A 626 30.96 32.09 9.68
N PRO A 627 30.86 32.56 10.93
CA PRO A 627 31.67 33.69 11.38
C PRO A 627 33.13 33.21 11.63
N GLY A 628 34.00 33.31 10.62
CA GLY A 628 35.42 33.01 10.82
C GLY A 628 36.35 32.96 9.60
N GLU A 629 35.85 32.76 8.39
CA GLU A 629 36.72 32.73 7.19
C GLU A 629 36.55 34.01 6.37
N GLY A 630 37.50 34.93 6.55
CA GLY A 630 37.58 36.16 5.76
C GLY A 630 37.83 35.84 4.29
N VAL A 631 36.77 35.81 3.50
CA VAL A 631 36.86 35.93 2.03
C VAL A 631 36.42 37.34 1.67
N VAL A 632 37.37 38.11 1.15
CA VAL A 632 37.15 39.44 0.58
C VAL A 632 36.18 39.29 -0.58
N ALA A 633 34.92 39.68 -0.37
CA ALA A 633 33.94 39.81 -1.43
C ALA A 633 34.40 40.96 -2.35
N ASN A 634 34.87 40.63 -3.55
CA ASN A 634 34.90 41.60 -4.64
C ASN A 634 33.44 41.93 -4.97
N GLU A 635 32.97 43.10 -4.55
CA GLU A 635 31.70 43.67 -4.98
C GLU A 635 31.66 43.77 -6.51
N PRO A 636 30.60 43.32 -7.19
CA PRO A 636 30.42 43.63 -8.59
C PRO A 636 29.95 45.08 -8.72
N THR A 637 30.77 45.90 -9.38
CA THR A 637 30.42 47.25 -9.84
C THR A 637 29.16 47.22 -10.68
N LEU A 638 28.14 47.99 -10.24
CA LEU A 638 26.96 48.36 -11.01
C LEU A 638 27.37 49.07 -12.30
N LEU A 639 27.24 48.41 -13.45
CA LEU A 639 27.17 49.09 -14.74
C LEU A 639 25.73 49.50 -15.00
N SER A 640 25.51 50.81 -14.96
CA SER A 640 24.30 51.47 -15.45
C SER A 640 24.21 51.33 -16.97
N HIS A 641 23.20 50.62 -17.48
CA HIS A 641 22.32 51.01 -18.59
C HIS A 641 21.48 49.80 -19.04
N GLY A 642 20.18 50.03 -19.22
CA GLY A 642 19.17 49.01 -19.46
C GLY A 642 19.35 48.25 -20.77
N THR A 643 19.27 46.92 -20.66
CA THR A 643 18.58 45.97 -21.53
C THR A 643 18.76 44.60 -20.89
N LEU A 644 17.66 43.96 -20.46
CA LEU A 644 17.67 42.57 -20.01
C LEU A 644 17.99 41.70 -21.23
N THR A 645 19.23 41.24 -21.34
CA THR A 645 19.61 40.16 -22.25
C THR A 645 19.30 38.83 -21.56
N PRO A 646 18.87 37.79 -22.30
CA PRO A 646 18.66 36.47 -21.71
C PRO A 646 19.98 35.98 -21.14
N THR A 647 19.99 35.60 -19.87
CA THR A 647 21.14 34.91 -19.28
C THR A 647 21.38 33.63 -20.10
N PRO A 648 22.61 33.33 -20.53
CA PRO A 648 22.89 32.06 -21.19
C PRO A 648 22.55 30.91 -20.25
N LEU A 649 22.19 29.75 -20.82
CA LEU A 649 22.20 28.47 -20.10
C LEU A 649 23.49 28.36 -19.27
N PRO A 650 23.46 27.77 -18.06
CA PRO A 650 24.67 27.61 -17.26
C PRO A 650 25.78 26.95 -18.09
N PRO A 651 27.04 27.38 -17.96
CA PRO A 651 28.14 26.81 -18.71
C PRO A 651 28.18 25.29 -18.49
N ALA A 652 28.52 24.55 -19.54
CA ALA A 652 28.71 23.11 -19.48
C ALA A 652 29.80 22.79 -18.42
N GLY A 653 29.37 22.38 -17.22
CA GLY A 653 30.24 22.14 -16.07
C GLY A 653 29.63 22.46 -14.70
N GLU A 654 28.50 23.17 -14.62
CA GLU A 654 27.75 23.36 -13.36
C GLU A 654 26.44 22.53 -13.40
N GLY A 655 26.22 21.66 -12.42
CA GLY A 655 25.01 20.82 -12.31
C GLY A 655 23.71 21.61 -12.08
N PRO A 656 22.52 20.97 -12.16
CA PRO A 656 21.23 21.64 -12.04
C PRO A 656 21.08 22.40 -10.71
N ARG A 657 20.64 23.66 -10.76
CA ARG A 657 20.51 24.53 -9.57
C ARG A 657 19.07 24.76 -9.12
N ALA A 658 18.09 24.49 -9.98
CA ALA A 658 16.67 24.52 -9.62
C ALA A 658 15.96 23.24 -10.05
N ILE A 659 15.51 22.45 -9.07
CA ILE A 659 14.92 21.12 -9.29
C ILE A 659 13.48 21.09 -8.78
N GLY A 660 12.53 20.78 -9.66
CA GLY A 660 11.11 20.64 -9.31
C GLY A 660 10.74 19.23 -8.87
N LEU A 661 9.91 19.09 -7.83
CA LEU A 661 9.55 17.80 -7.25
C LEU A 661 8.05 17.53 -7.24
N VAL A 662 7.66 16.29 -7.58
CA VAL A 662 6.32 15.73 -7.36
C VAL A 662 6.46 14.30 -6.87
N TRP A 663 5.94 13.99 -5.67
CA TRP A 663 6.17 12.72 -4.99
C TRP A 663 4.90 11.91 -4.72
N GLN A 664 3.71 12.51 -4.86
CA GLN A 664 2.43 11.87 -4.56
C GLN A 664 1.40 12.06 -5.67
N GLY A 665 0.62 11.00 -5.92
CA GLY A 665 -0.52 11.01 -6.81
C GLY A 665 -1.84 11.11 -6.04
N GLN A 666 -2.95 11.30 -6.77
CA GLN A 666 -4.29 11.46 -6.20
C GLN A 666 -4.80 10.26 -5.37
N PHE A 667 -4.18 9.08 -5.53
CA PHE A 667 -4.57 7.86 -4.82
C PHE A 667 -3.68 7.58 -3.59
N ALA A 668 -2.78 8.51 -3.22
CA ALA A 668 -1.94 8.37 -2.03
C ALA A 668 -2.80 8.11 -0.78
N GLY A 669 -2.43 7.09 0.00
CA GLY A 669 -3.12 6.72 1.24
C GLY A 669 -4.43 5.94 1.06
N LEU A 670 -4.90 5.70 -0.17
CA LEU A 670 -6.10 4.89 -0.40
C LEU A 670 -5.79 3.39 -0.38
N ASP A 671 -6.79 2.57 -0.04
CA ASP A 671 -6.70 1.10 -0.09
C ASP A 671 -6.82 0.59 -1.53
N ASN A 672 -5.81 0.85 -2.35
CA ASN A 672 -5.66 0.24 -3.67
C ASN A 672 -4.22 0.30 -4.19
N GLN A 673 -3.93 -0.50 -5.19
CA GLN A 673 -2.64 -0.66 -5.84
C GLN A 673 -2.10 0.58 -6.57
N MET A 674 -2.91 1.64 -6.77
CA MET A 674 -2.43 2.91 -7.31
C MET A 674 -1.77 3.79 -6.25
N ALA A 675 -2.05 3.55 -4.96
CA ALA A 675 -1.38 4.23 -3.86
C ALA A 675 0.14 3.97 -3.87
N ASP A 676 0.56 2.77 -4.31
CA ASP A 676 1.96 2.33 -4.40
C ASP A 676 2.81 3.14 -5.39
N ARG A 677 2.19 4.00 -6.22
CA ARG A 677 2.91 4.95 -7.09
C ARG A 677 3.52 6.12 -6.32
N SER A 678 3.00 6.38 -5.12
CA SER A 678 3.39 7.52 -4.30
C SER A 678 4.61 7.20 -3.45
N ILE A 679 5.49 8.18 -3.33
CA ILE A 679 6.62 8.13 -2.42
C ILE A 679 6.16 8.67 -1.06
N PRO A 680 6.46 7.97 0.05
CA PRO A 680 6.19 8.46 1.40
C PRO A 680 6.85 9.84 1.64
N PRO A 681 6.12 10.85 2.17
CA PRO A 681 6.64 12.19 2.43
C PRO A 681 7.93 12.20 3.25
N ARG A 682 8.05 11.31 4.25
CA ARG A 682 9.25 11.16 5.08
C ARG A 682 10.51 10.82 4.26
N LEU A 683 10.37 9.95 3.25
CA LEU A 683 11.51 9.51 2.44
C LEU A 683 11.93 10.62 1.47
N MET A 684 10.95 11.32 0.88
CA MET A 684 11.23 12.49 0.05
C MET A 684 11.89 13.61 0.86
N SER A 685 11.39 13.91 2.06
CA SER A 685 12.01 14.88 2.97
C SER A 685 13.44 14.49 3.34
N LYS A 686 13.69 13.21 3.66
CA LYS A 686 15.05 12.73 3.96
C LYS A 686 15.97 12.88 2.75
N PHE A 687 15.54 12.45 1.57
CA PHE A 687 16.31 12.58 0.34
C PHE A 687 16.71 14.05 0.07
N ILE A 688 15.76 14.98 0.19
CA ILE A 688 16.01 16.42 0.04
C ILE A 688 17.05 16.89 1.06
N ALA A 689 16.91 16.52 2.34
CA ALA A 689 17.83 16.94 3.39
C ALA A 689 19.25 16.41 3.16
N ASP A 690 19.39 15.12 2.83
CA ASP A 690 20.68 14.47 2.57
C ASP A 690 21.38 15.07 1.34
N MET A 691 20.61 15.38 0.28
CA MET A 691 21.14 16.02 -0.92
C MET A 691 21.48 17.49 -0.70
N SER A 692 20.66 18.25 0.03
CA SER A 692 20.96 19.65 0.37
C SER A 692 22.18 19.80 1.28
N ALA A 693 22.50 18.79 2.08
CA ALA A 693 23.73 18.77 2.87
C ALA A 693 24.99 18.62 2.00
N GLN A 694 24.89 17.88 0.89
CA GLN A 694 25.99 17.66 -0.07
C GLN A 694 26.07 18.78 -1.12
N HIS A 695 24.92 19.22 -1.60
CA HIS A 695 24.73 20.20 -2.68
C HIS A 695 23.81 21.35 -2.22
N PRO A 696 24.30 22.22 -1.32
CA PRO A 696 23.50 23.33 -0.80
C PRO A 696 23.12 24.36 -1.87
N GLU A 697 23.77 24.37 -3.04
CA GLU A 697 23.45 25.21 -4.18
C GLU A 697 22.13 24.83 -4.89
N ILE A 698 21.61 23.63 -4.66
CA ILE A 698 20.35 23.17 -5.25
C ILE A 698 19.17 23.83 -4.55
N ASN A 699 18.30 24.47 -5.32
CA ASN A 699 17.00 24.93 -4.86
C ASN A 699 15.94 23.87 -5.22
N TRP A 700 15.38 23.23 -4.20
CA TRP A 700 14.27 22.30 -4.36
C TRP A 700 12.96 23.06 -4.42
N ILE A 701 12.17 22.84 -5.46
CA ILE A 701 10.90 23.53 -5.70
C ILE A 701 9.77 22.51 -5.69
N SER A 702 8.75 22.74 -4.84
CA SER A 702 7.55 21.91 -4.87
C SER A 702 6.73 22.21 -6.13
N LEU A 703 6.41 21.15 -6.88
CA LEU A 703 5.42 21.15 -7.95
C LEU A 703 4.18 20.32 -7.55
N GLN A 704 4.10 19.88 -6.29
CA GLN A 704 3.06 18.99 -5.79
C GLN A 704 1.77 19.76 -5.50
N HIS A 705 0.72 19.46 -6.25
CA HIS A 705 -0.63 19.95 -5.96
C HIS A 705 -1.47 18.86 -5.30
N GLY A 706 -2.42 19.25 -4.44
CA GLY A 706 -3.41 18.35 -3.85
C GLY A 706 -2.93 17.47 -2.69
N ALA A 707 -1.75 17.75 -2.12
CA ALA A 707 -1.22 17.08 -0.93
C ALA A 707 -0.74 18.12 0.10
N SER A 708 -0.60 17.70 1.37
CA SER A 708 0.01 18.54 2.40
C SER A 708 1.47 18.88 2.04
N PRO A 709 1.96 20.09 2.35
CA PRO A 709 3.35 20.46 2.14
C PRO A 709 4.32 19.51 2.86
N LEU A 710 5.51 19.29 2.28
CA LEU A 710 6.56 18.54 2.96
C LEU A 710 7.06 19.33 4.18
N PRO A 711 7.23 18.69 5.35
CA PRO A 711 7.85 19.31 6.51
C PRO A 711 9.39 19.37 6.32
N ASN A 712 9.86 20.17 5.36
CA ASN A 712 11.28 20.34 5.07
C ASN A 712 11.57 21.80 4.70
N GLU A 713 12.54 22.43 5.35
CA GLU A 713 12.92 23.83 5.13
C GLU A 713 13.75 24.07 3.84
N ASN A 714 14.29 22.99 3.27
CA ASN A 714 15.09 23.03 2.05
C ASN A 714 14.25 23.00 0.77
N ILE A 715 12.93 22.79 0.87
CA ILE A 715 12.02 22.88 -0.28
C ILE A 715 11.21 24.19 -0.23
N ILE A 716 11.15 24.85 -1.38
CA ILE A 716 10.38 26.07 -1.59
C ILE A 716 9.03 25.68 -2.17
N ASP A 717 7.95 26.08 -1.50
CA ASP A 717 6.59 25.79 -1.95
C ASP A 717 5.88 27.05 -2.45
N TRP A 718 5.71 27.13 -3.78
CA TRP A 718 4.95 28.18 -4.47
C TRP A 718 3.68 27.64 -5.14
N THR A 719 3.19 26.47 -4.70
CA THR A 719 2.05 25.80 -5.34
C THR A 719 0.77 26.65 -5.29
N ASN A 720 0.59 27.44 -4.23
CA ASN A 720 -0.51 28.42 -4.12
C ASN A 720 -0.51 29.51 -5.22
N GLU A 721 0.62 29.75 -5.87
CA GLU A 721 0.78 30.73 -6.96
C GLU A 721 0.80 30.07 -8.36
N THR A 722 0.67 28.74 -8.43
CA THR A 722 0.75 27.95 -9.67
C THR A 722 -0.50 27.09 -9.89
N VAL A 723 -1.66 27.58 -9.43
CA VAL A 723 -2.96 26.90 -9.56
C VAL A 723 -3.38 26.76 -11.02
N GLU A 724 -3.08 27.75 -11.86
CA GLU A 724 -3.35 27.69 -13.30
C GLU A 724 -2.22 26.96 -14.04
N PHE A 725 -2.57 26.12 -15.02
CA PHE A 725 -1.55 25.36 -15.76
C PHE A 725 -0.56 26.21 -16.52
N THR A 726 -0.92 27.43 -16.95
CA THR A 726 0.03 28.37 -17.57
C THR A 726 1.11 28.82 -16.60
N GLN A 727 0.76 29.02 -15.31
CA GLN A 727 1.69 29.42 -14.26
C GLN A 727 2.61 28.26 -13.89
N MET A 728 2.05 27.06 -13.69
CA MET A 728 2.82 25.84 -13.41
C MET A 728 3.76 25.51 -14.58
N ALA A 729 3.29 25.62 -15.83
CA ALA A 729 4.10 25.39 -17.02
C ALA A 729 5.26 26.39 -17.12
N ALA A 730 5.00 27.68 -16.85
CA ALA A 730 6.05 28.70 -16.86
C ALA A 730 7.08 28.48 -15.74
N LEU A 731 6.66 28.00 -14.57
CA LEU A 731 7.58 27.61 -13.50
C LEU A 731 8.43 26.41 -13.95
N ILE A 732 7.82 25.35 -14.48
CA ILE A 732 8.54 24.17 -14.98
C ILE A 732 9.59 24.55 -16.04
N ASP A 733 9.25 25.45 -16.96
CA ASP A 733 10.16 25.91 -18.02
C ASP A 733 11.28 26.85 -17.52
N ALA A 734 11.17 27.32 -16.27
CA ALA A 734 12.23 28.05 -15.58
C ALA A 734 13.18 27.13 -14.79
N LEU A 735 12.85 25.85 -14.60
CA LEU A 735 13.66 24.87 -13.87
C LEU A 735 14.70 24.21 -14.78
N ASP A 736 15.76 23.68 -14.16
CA ASP A 736 16.81 22.91 -14.85
C ASP A 736 16.41 21.44 -15.00
N LEU A 737 15.72 20.90 -13.99
CA LEU A 737 15.31 19.50 -13.92
C LEU A 737 13.97 19.35 -13.19
N VAL A 738 13.15 18.40 -13.60
CA VAL A 738 11.96 17.95 -12.87
C VAL A 738 12.13 16.49 -12.45
N ILE A 739 12.02 16.19 -11.16
CA ILE A 739 11.99 14.83 -10.63
C ILE A 739 10.58 14.52 -10.15
N CYS A 740 9.95 13.49 -10.71
CA CYS A 740 8.52 13.26 -10.57
C CYS A 740 8.18 11.77 -10.55
N ILE A 741 7.12 11.36 -9.86
CA ILE A 741 6.52 10.03 -10.04
C ILE A 741 5.60 9.97 -11.28
N ASP A 742 5.01 8.82 -11.61
CA ASP A 742 4.03 8.71 -12.71
C ASP A 742 2.75 9.55 -12.46
N THR A 743 2.76 10.81 -12.92
CA THR A 743 1.64 11.77 -12.81
C THR A 743 1.54 12.67 -14.05
N GLY A 744 0.48 13.48 -14.11
CA GLY A 744 0.32 14.48 -15.16
C GLY A 744 1.44 15.53 -15.21
N ALA A 745 2.11 15.81 -14.09
CA ALA A 745 3.23 16.75 -14.05
C ALA A 745 4.44 16.26 -14.85
N ALA A 746 4.73 14.94 -14.83
CA ALA A 746 5.79 14.34 -15.64
C ALA A 746 5.52 14.56 -17.14
N HIS A 747 4.28 14.36 -17.58
CA HIS A 747 3.89 14.54 -18.98
C HIS A 747 3.86 16.01 -19.40
N LEU A 748 3.46 16.91 -18.50
CA LEU A 748 3.53 18.36 -18.74
C LEU A 748 4.99 18.82 -18.90
N ALA A 749 5.89 18.41 -17.99
CA ALA A 749 7.30 18.75 -18.06
C ALA A 749 7.98 18.25 -19.34
N ALA A 750 7.74 16.98 -19.69
CA ALA A 750 8.19 16.40 -20.95
C ALA A 750 7.65 17.15 -22.17
N ALA A 751 6.37 17.53 -22.17
CA ALA A 751 5.76 18.23 -23.31
C ALA A 751 6.30 19.67 -23.49
N LEU A 752 6.77 20.29 -22.40
CA LEU A 752 7.50 21.55 -22.38
C LEU A 752 8.98 21.39 -22.75
N GLY A 753 9.47 20.16 -22.87
CA GLY A 753 10.87 19.85 -23.14
C GLY A 753 11.82 20.10 -21.98
N ALA A 754 11.29 20.17 -20.76
CA ALA A 754 12.11 20.13 -19.56
C ALA A 754 12.77 18.74 -19.46
N GLU A 755 14.01 18.72 -18.99
CA GLU A 755 14.62 17.48 -18.55
C GLU A 755 13.81 16.91 -17.38
N THR A 756 13.43 15.64 -17.47
CA THR A 756 12.50 15.03 -16.51
C THR A 756 13.03 13.67 -16.06
N TRP A 757 13.17 13.45 -14.77
CA TRP A 757 13.46 12.15 -14.19
C TRP A 757 12.20 11.57 -13.57
N VAL A 758 11.82 10.36 -13.98
CA VAL A 758 10.59 9.72 -13.54
C VAL A 758 10.90 8.54 -12.64
N LEU A 759 10.40 8.60 -11.41
CA LEU A 759 10.53 7.56 -10.39
C LEU A 759 9.33 6.62 -10.49
N LEU A 760 9.59 5.36 -10.79
CA LEU A 760 8.57 4.38 -11.13
C LEU A 760 8.58 3.21 -10.13
N ARG A 761 7.39 2.78 -9.72
CA ARG A 761 7.18 1.53 -9.00
C ARG A 761 7.53 0.32 -9.87
N GLU A 762 7.69 -0.84 -9.24
CA GLU A 762 8.07 -2.10 -9.90
C GLU A 762 7.10 -2.50 -11.01
N ALA A 763 5.80 -2.46 -10.72
CA ALA A 763 4.77 -2.78 -11.69
C ALA A 763 4.73 -1.74 -12.82
N GLY A 764 5.14 -2.17 -14.00
CA GLY A 764 5.32 -1.33 -15.18
C GLY A 764 4.04 -0.68 -15.68
N ASP A 765 4.22 0.41 -16.41
CA ASP A 765 3.17 1.08 -17.16
C ASP A 765 3.63 1.28 -18.60
N TRP A 766 2.74 1.00 -19.54
CA TRP A 766 3.06 0.98 -20.96
C TRP A 766 3.61 2.32 -21.48
N ARG A 767 3.25 3.46 -20.86
CA ARG A 767 3.73 4.80 -21.25
C ARG A 767 5.25 4.96 -21.07
N TYR A 768 5.79 4.32 -20.05
CA TYR A 768 7.22 4.33 -19.74
C TYR A 768 7.93 3.05 -20.16
N GLY A 769 7.20 2.04 -20.64
CA GLY A 769 7.71 0.68 -20.84
C GLY A 769 7.87 -0.09 -19.52
N ILE A 770 8.14 -1.39 -19.65
CA ILE A 770 8.28 -2.32 -18.51
C ILE A 770 9.72 -2.49 -18.02
N THR A 771 10.70 -2.06 -18.82
CA THR A 771 12.14 -2.16 -18.54
C THR A 771 12.89 -0.97 -19.15
N GLY A 772 14.13 -0.76 -18.71
CA GLY A 772 15.03 0.26 -19.26
C GLY A 772 14.83 1.65 -18.67
N GLU A 773 15.77 2.54 -19.00
CA GLU A 773 15.97 3.84 -18.36
C GLU A 773 15.47 5.03 -19.23
N THR A 774 14.93 4.75 -20.42
CA THR A 774 14.48 5.78 -21.38
C THR A 774 13.01 5.63 -21.72
N CYS A 775 12.32 6.74 -21.99
CA CYS A 775 10.92 6.74 -22.41
C CYS A 775 10.78 6.90 -23.93
N ALA A 776 10.17 5.93 -24.62
CA ALA A 776 9.93 6.04 -26.07
C ALA A 776 9.05 7.26 -26.44
N TRP A 777 8.14 7.64 -25.56
CA TRP A 777 7.24 8.78 -25.76
C TRP A 777 7.86 10.13 -25.45
N SER A 778 8.98 10.18 -24.72
CA SER A 778 9.62 11.45 -24.38
C SER A 778 11.14 11.31 -24.34
N PRO A 779 11.86 11.93 -25.29
CA PRO A 779 13.32 11.88 -25.31
C PRO A 779 13.97 12.71 -24.19
N THR A 780 13.19 13.51 -23.44
CA THR A 780 13.69 14.29 -22.30
C THR A 780 13.52 13.56 -20.96
N MET A 781 12.92 12.36 -20.98
CA MET A 781 12.69 11.57 -19.77
C MET A 781 13.80 10.54 -19.54
N GLN A 782 14.36 10.55 -18.34
CA GLN A 782 15.13 9.46 -17.75
C GLN A 782 14.27 8.73 -16.71
N LEU A 783 14.36 7.41 -16.63
CA LEU A 783 13.48 6.57 -15.82
C LEU A 783 14.29 5.82 -14.76
N PHE A 784 13.83 5.87 -13.52
CA PHE A 784 14.40 5.15 -12.39
C PHE A 784 13.31 4.24 -11.81
N ARG A 785 13.62 2.95 -11.60
CA ARG A 785 12.59 1.94 -11.32
C ARG A 785 12.90 1.16 -10.06
N GLN A 786 11.86 0.92 -9.26
CA GLN A 786 11.97 -0.08 -8.20
C GLN A 786 12.25 -1.46 -8.81
N ASP A 787 13.08 -2.24 -8.13
CA ASP A 787 13.24 -3.67 -8.38
C ASP A 787 12.12 -4.48 -7.71
N SER A 788 12.23 -5.80 -7.72
CA SER A 788 11.28 -6.72 -7.06
C SER A 788 11.13 -6.49 -5.56
N SER A 789 12.03 -5.72 -4.94
CA SER A 789 11.95 -5.34 -3.52
C SER A 789 10.87 -4.28 -3.27
N ARG A 790 10.43 -3.56 -4.31
CA ARG A 790 9.41 -2.48 -4.24
C ARG A 790 9.77 -1.35 -3.27
N ARG A 791 11.07 -1.10 -3.10
CA ARG A 791 11.62 0.01 -2.31
C ARG A 791 11.91 1.26 -3.11
N TRP A 792 11.69 2.40 -2.48
CA TRP A 792 12.07 3.70 -3.04
C TRP A 792 13.53 4.06 -2.74
N GLU A 793 14.15 3.48 -1.71
CA GLU A 793 15.52 3.79 -1.31
C GLU A 793 16.56 3.42 -2.38
N PRO A 794 16.52 2.22 -3.03
CA PRO A 794 17.40 1.94 -4.17
C PRO A 794 17.23 2.94 -5.31
N VAL A 795 15.99 3.32 -5.62
CA VAL A 795 15.67 4.35 -6.63
C VAL A 795 16.29 5.69 -6.24
N PHE A 796 16.17 6.10 -4.98
CA PHE A 796 16.79 7.32 -4.48
C PHE A 796 18.32 7.29 -4.53
N ASN A 797 18.94 6.13 -4.29
CA ASN A 797 20.39 5.99 -4.41
C ASN A 797 20.85 6.17 -5.86
N GLU A 798 20.11 5.63 -6.83
CA GLU A 798 20.38 5.83 -8.26
C GLU A 798 20.21 7.29 -8.67
N VAL A 799 19.13 7.93 -8.21
CA VAL A 799 18.86 9.36 -8.44
C VAL A 799 19.95 10.23 -7.82
N ALA A 800 20.36 9.94 -6.57
CA ALA A 800 21.44 10.65 -5.89
C ALA A 800 22.78 10.50 -6.63
N ALA A 801 23.12 9.28 -7.05
CA ALA A 801 24.32 9.03 -7.84
C ALA A 801 24.30 9.81 -9.16
N ALA A 802 23.18 9.82 -9.87
CA ALA A 802 23.02 10.58 -11.11
C ALA A 802 23.10 12.10 -10.91
N LEU A 803 22.63 12.63 -9.77
CA LEU A 803 22.80 14.06 -9.43
C LEU A 803 24.27 14.37 -9.11
N ASN A 804 24.91 13.52 -8.32
CA ASN A 804 26.31 13.67 -7.93
C ASN A 804 27.26 13.57 -9.14
N GLU A 805 26.92 12.82 -10.19
CA GLU A 805 27.71 12.80 -11.43
C GLU A 805 27.63 14.12 -12.21
N ARG A 806 26.62 14.96 -11.94
CA ARG A 806 26.41 16.25 -12.60
C ARG A 806 26.98 17.45 -11.83
N HIS A 807 27.39 17.29 -10.58
CA HIS A 807 27.96 18.31 -9.69
C HIS A 807 29.38 17.96 -9.29
#